data_AF-A0A9D7G6X4-F1
#
_entry.id   AF-A0A9D7G6X4-F1
#
_cell.length_a   1.000
_cell.length_b   1.000
_cell.length_c   1.000
_cell.angle_alpha   90.00
_cell.angle_beta   90.00
_cell.angle_gamma   90.00
#
_symmetry.space_group_name_H-M   'P 1'
#
loop_
_entity.id
_entity.type
_entity.pdbx_description
1 polymer ?
#
loop_
_entity_poly.entity_id
_entity_poly.type
_entity_poly.pdbx_seq_one_letter_code
_entity_poly.pdbx_strand_id
1 'polypeptide(L)'
;MRDAAHWLLLAIGLLASVSLAQAQVSISHLGTYATGSYNTSAAEIVSFDPVSDRIFFVNAQLNQVVALNASNPASLTLAFTIDMATYGAVANSLCVVLGGIAVAAEASPKTDPGKVVFFDANGTFLSQVTVGAQPDHVSVTPNGQKVLVANEGEPNDTYTIDPEGTISVIDISGGIASVTGANVTSIDFTAYTPAMLPGVRIFGPGATVAQDMEPEYITVSDDSQKAFVACQENNAVVRIDLATNTIEQITALGMKDHSLPGNGLDASDSPTGINIANWPVKGLYMPDAIDAFTIAGQTYVAYANEGDAREWGTFVEPRRIGNAAYVLDPVVFPDAATLKLNANLGRLNATTYSGNLDADPEFEEIHVFGSRSFTIRDANGAIVWDSGDQLEQITSAAYPTNFNSNNSANGSFDTRSDDKGPEPEAVVVADVYGSTYAFIGLERIGGIMVYDVSVPSAPVFVQYLNNRNFAGDAAAGTALDLGPEDIKFVSATDSPDGMPFLIVGNEISGTVSTFRIDPPPTPEDIAVWTYEPLQGAATAPTPNIGSGSSALVGSMTGASTATGSFTGCAQTTGTTAWAIGTANPGVTNESSGVEYRTSTVGYSDITFSYDHRISNTGTRTARIQYTLDGASWTNLTLDGSNYSTACTNRGGLDGGRVDASDPAGTNVSDSWGRRTIDFSAIAGANNNPTFGVRVLAAHYAATGEFRQANNVSSLATAGTWRFDNVTFAGIEQSMSTAMIATPVPTSLTGFSTPEGTPSAAQTFAVTASDLTADLVFTAPSGFELREQGIGSYATSLNLTGATVSATIEVRLDGTTAGTYTGNVTIASTGATGQTVSLDGTTIAAPVPGVLAVWTYEPLQGAATTPTPNIGTGSSAIVGSMTGAGTPPAAPRVARSRPVPRHGPWARPAPEQRTNRLA
;
A
#
# COMPACT_ATOMS: atom_id res chain seq x y z
N MET A 1 45.21 24.48 -34.64
CA MET A 1 44.38 23.58 -35.46
C MET A 1 45.24 22.41 -35.89
N ARG A 2 44.78 21.20 -35.56
CA ARG A 2 45.42 19.86 -35.67
C ARG A 2 46.24 19.43 -34.43
N ASP A 3 45.86 18.24 -33.97
CA ASP A 3 46.52 17.32 -33.03
C ASP A 3 46.33 17.54 -31.52
N ALA A 4 45.13 17.20 -31.01
CA ALA A 4 44.90 16.76 -29.63
C ALA A 4 43.60 15.95 -29.45
N ALA A 5 43.19 15.17 -30.45
CA ALA A 5 41.99 14.32 -30.40
C ALA A 5 42.38 12.86 -30.57
N HIS A 6 42.92 12.21 -29.51
CA HIS A 6 43.12 10.75 -29.44
C HIS A 6 43.48 10.27 -28.01
N TRP A 7 42.84 10.75 -26.93
CA TRP A 7 43.00 10.14 -25.57
C TRP A 7 41.80 10.38 -24.63
N LEU A 8 40.56 10.28 -25.13
CA LEU A 8 39.37 10.25 -24.27
C LEU A 8 38.30 9.31 -24.81
N LEU A 9 38.66 8.03 -24.95
CA LEU A 9 37.75 6.96 -25.37
C LEU A 9 38.30 5.62 -24.87
N LEU A 10 38.55 5.50 -23.55
CA LEU A 10 38.69 4.21 -22.86
C LEU A 10 38.71 4.39 -21.31
N ALA A 11 37.59 4.82 -20.73
CA ALA A 11 37.36 4.69 -19.28
C ALA A 11 35.85 4.57 -18.95
N ILE A 12 35.07 4.01 -19.87
CA ILE A 12 33.70 3.55 -19.61
C ILE A 12 33.75 2.03 -19.83
N GLY A 13 33.91 1.29 -18.75
CA GLY A 13 34.03 -0.15 -18.79
C GLY A 13 33.97 -0.73 -17.38
N LEU A 14 32.80 -1.30 -17.06
CA LEU A 14 32.53 -2.15 -15.91
C LEU A 14 32.61 -1.48 -14.52
N LEU A 15 31.57 -0.73 -14.18
CA LEU A 15 30.86 -1.01 -12.93
C LEU A 15 29.56 -1.68 -13.34
N ALA A 16 29.62 -2.99 -13.58
CA ALA A 16 28.42 -3.81 -13.51
C ALA A 16 27.99 -3.77 -12.04
N SER A 17 26.97 -2.97 -11.73
CA SER A 17 26.24 -3.08 -10.48
C SER A 17 25.76 -4.52 -10.39
N VAL A 18 26.35 -5.27 -9.46
CA VAL A 18 25.87 -6.59 -9.08
C VAL A 18 24.57 -6.34 -8.31
N SER A 19 23.46 -6.25 -9.05
CA SER A 19 22.14 -6.44 -8.47
C SER A 19 22.00 -7.93 -8.22
N LEU A 20 22.39 -8.36 -7.02
CA LEU A 20 21.61 -9.42 -6.39
C LEU A 20 20.19 -8.86 -6.27
N ALA A 21 19.18 -9.66 -6.58
CA ALA A 21 17.81 -9.34 -6.19
C ALA A 21 17.83 -9.24 -4.65
N GLN A 22 18.04 -8.02 -4.15
CA GLN A 22 18.00 -7.77 -2.72
C GLN A 22 16.58 -8.08 -2.30
N ALA A 23 16.40 -8.96 -1.31
CA ALA A 23 15.10 -9.15 -0.70
C ALA A 23 14.59 -7.75 -0.30
N GLN A 24 13.42 -7.39 -0.80
CA GLN A 24 12.82 -6.08 -0.59
C GLN A 24 11.80 -6.16 0.53
N VAL A 25 11.54 -5.02 1.18
CA VAL A 25 10.42 -4.91 2.12
C VAL A 25 9.09 -5.20 1.43
N SER A 26 8.10 -5.63 2.20
CA SER A 26 6.71 -5.67 1.73
C SER A 26 5.84 -4.79 2.61
N ILE A 27 4.84 -4.15 2.00
CA ILE A 27 3.90 -3.31 2.72
C ILE A 27 2.53 -3.96 2.72
N SER A 28 1.88 -3.96 3.89
CA SER A 28 0.53 -4.47 4.08
C SER A 28 -0.34 -3.52 4.88
N HIS A 29 -1.63 -3.43 4.53
CA HIS A 29 -2.61 -2.65 5.28
C HIS A 29 -2.79 -3.22 6.69
N LEU A 30 -2.89 -2.35 7.70
CA LEU A 30 -3.13 -2.71 9.08
C LEU A 30 -4.55 -2.35 9.53
N GLY A 31 -4.87 -1.06 9.47
CA GLY A 31 -6.12 -0.52 10.00
C GLY A 31 -6.51 0.78 9.33
N THR A 32 -7.80 1.11 9.43
CA THR A 32 -8.36 2.37 8.89
C THR A 32 -9.32 2.96 9.90
N TYR A 33 -9.19 4.27 10.12
CA TYR A 33 -10.21 5.09 10.75
C TYR A 33 -10.95 5.88 9.67
N ALA A 34 -12.28 5.98 9.77
CA ALA A 34 -13.09 6.77 8.85
C ALA A 34 -13.85 7.84 9.63
N THR A 35 -13.79 9.08 9.15
CA THR A 35 -14.55 10.22 9.73
C THR A 35 -16.04 10.15 9.39
N GLY A 36 -16.41 9.41 8.33
CA GLY A 36 -17.76 9.37 7.78
C GLY A 36 -18.10 10.56 6.87
N SER A 37 -17.13 11.43 6.57
CA SER A 37 -17.25 12.53 5.60
C SER A 37 -16.65 12.10 4.25
N TYR A 38 -17.07 12.75 3.17
CA TYR A 38 -16.71 12.36 1.81
C TYR A 38 -16.59 13.56 0.88
N ASN A 39 -15.50 13.64 0.12
CA ASN A 39 -15.22 14.65 -0.91
C ASN A 39 -15.30 16.08 -0.36
N THR A 40 -14.63 16.30 0.77
CA THR A 40 -14.65 17.56 1.51
C THR A 40 -13.33 17.87 2.22
N SER A 41 -12.22 17.18 1.92
CA SER A 41 -10.94 17.36 2.62
C SER A 41 -11.06 17.09 4.13
N ALA A 42 -11.40 15.84 4.44
CA ALA A 42 -11.78 15.42 5.79
C ALA A 42 -10.67 14.69 6.57
N ALA A 43 -9.55 14.37 5.92
CA ALA A 43 -8.36 13.77 6.52
C ALA A 43 -7.12 14.07 5.67
N GLU A 44 -6.47 15.19 5.95
CA GLU A 44 -5.32 15.70 5.18
C GLU A 44 -4.01 15.40 5.94
N ILE A 45 -3.26 16.43 6.32
CA ILE A 45 -1.94 16.32 6.96
C ILE A 45 -1.99 15.49 8.25
N VAL A 46 -1.12 14.47 8.32
CA VAL A 46 -1.03 13.52 9.43
C VAL A 46 0.31 13.65 10.17
N SER A 47 0.29 13.47 11.49
CA SER A 47 1.52 13.37 12.29
C SER A 47 1.36 12.38 13.42
N PHE A 48 2.48 11.85 13.93
CA PHE A 48 2.49 10.84 14.98
C PHE A 48 3.29 11.31 16.21
N ASP A 49 2.71 11.16 17.39
CA ASP A 49 3.39 11.38 18.67
C ASP A 49 3.76 10.04 19.32
N PRO A 50 5.05 9.65 19.33
CA PRO A 50 5.49 8.38 19.91
C PRO A 50 5.44 8.33 21.43
N VAL A 51 5.23 9.47 22.12
CA VAL A 51 5.12 9.47 23.58
C VAL A 51 3.73 9.06 24.04
N SER A 52 2.70 9.44 23.28
CA SER A 52 1.30 9.15 23.60
C SER A 52 0.64 8.09 22.72
N ASP A 53 1.38 7.54 21.75
CA ASP A 53 0.89 6.66 20.67
C ASP A 53 -0.32 7.26 19.95
N ARG A 54 -0.24 8.54 19.60
CA ARG A 54 -1.35 9.26 18.95
C ARG A 54 -1.02 9.64 17.53
N ILE A 55 -1.98 9.38 16.64
CA ILE A 55 -2.01 9.99 15.31
C ILE A 55 -2.86 11.26 15.43
N PHE A 56 -2.32 12.38 14.99
CA PHE A 56 -3.03 13.63 14.81
C PHE A 56 -3.24 13.85 13.32
N PHE A 57 -4.42 14.31 12.92
CA PHE A 57 -4.67 14.72 11.55
C PHE A 57 -5.59 15.93 11.46
N VAL A 58 -5.45 16.67 10.36
CA VAL A 58 -6.30 17.81 10.04
C VAL A 58 -7.58 17.36 9.34
N ASN A 59 -8.70 17.91 9.77
CA ASN A 59 -9.97 17.86 9.05
C ASN A 59 -10.36 19.30 8.70
N ALA A 60 -9.95 19.79 7.52
CA ALA A 60 -10.23 21.16 7.09
C ALA A 60 -11.74 21.43 7.00
N GLN A 61 -12.54 20.46 6.52
CA GLN A 61 -14.00 20.60 6.39
C GLN A 61 -14.69 21.07 7.68
N LEU A 62 -14.31 20.47 8.81
CA LEU A 62 -14.90 20.76 10.11
C LEU A 62 -14.09 21.79 10.89
N ASN A 63 -12.96 22.26 10.34
CA ASN A 63 -11.97 23.10 10.99
C ASN A 63 -11.57 22.50 12.35
N GLN A 64 -11.04 21.27 12.32
CA GLN A 64 -10.68 20.49 13.50
C GLN A 64 -9.34 19.80 13.35
N VAL A 65 -8.67 19.59 14.48
CA VAL A 65 -7.62 18.57 14.61
C VAL A 65 -8.20 17.36 15.32
N VAL A 66 -8.01 16.18 14.75
CA VAL A 66 -8.49 14.92 15.30
C VAL A 66 -7.31 14.13 15.85
N ALA A 67 -7.45 13.63 17.08
CA ALA A 67 -6.46 12.75 17.71
C ALA A 67 -7.01 11.32 17.79
N LEU A 68 -6.31 10.37 17.21
CA LEU A 68 -6.59 8.94 17.28
C LEU A 68 -5.63 8.26 18.26
N ASN A 69 -6.15 7.34 19.07
CA ASN A 69 -5.32 6.38 19.79
C ASN A 69 -4.85 5.31 18.79
N ALA A 70 -3.54 5.16 18.67
CA ALA A 70 -2.84 4.25 17.79
C ALA A 70 -1.91 3.29 18.54
N SER A 71 -2.08 3.08 19.86
CA SER A 71 -1.32 2.06 20.62
C SER A 71 -1.47 0.64 20.04
N ASN A 72 -2.50 0.41 19.21
CA ASN A 72 -2.55 -0.68 18.26
C ASN A 72 -2.78 -0.10 16.85
N PRO A 73 -1.75 -0.03 15.99
CA PRO A 73 -1.88 0.56 14.65
C PRO A 73 -2.90 -0.16 13.76
N ALA A 74 -3.25 -1.42 14.04
CA ALA A 74 -4.30 -2.15 13.32
C ALA A 74 -5.73 -1.85 13.81
N SER A 75 -5.90 -1.07 14.89
CA SER A 75 -7.20 -0.73 15.46
C SER A 75 -7.21 0.70 16.01
N LEU A 76 -7.35 1.66 15.09
CA LEU A 76 -7.41 3.07 15.41
C LEU A 76 -8.74 3.44 16.07
N THR A 77 -8.70 4.23 17.13
CA THR A 77 -9.92 4.73 17.81
C THR A 77 -9.83 6.22 18.08
N LEU A 78 -10.95 6.93 18.00
CA LEU A 78 -11.00 8.35 18.32
C LEU A 78 -10.64 8.57 19.80
N ALA A 79 -9.61 9.39 20.07
CA ALA A 79 -9.28 9.83 21.41
C ALA A 79 -10.01 11.13 21.76
N PHE A 80 -9.84 12.17 20.96
CA PHE A 80 -10.51 13.46 21.09
C PHE A 80 -10.40 14.30 19.81
N THR A 81 -11.09 15.43 19.76
CA THR A 81 -10.99 16.44 18.70
C THR A 81 -10.71 17.80 19.32
N ILE A 82 -10.01 18.66 18.58
CA ILE A 82 -9.74 20.06 18.92
C ILE A 82 -10.52 20.91 17.92
N ASP A 83 -11.41 21.77 18.42
CA ASP A 83 -12.14 22.75 17.60
C ASP A 83 -11.24 23.95 17.30
N MET A 84 -10.97 24.19 16.01
CA MET A 84 -10.07 25.24 15.56
C MET A 84 -10.77 26.56 15.25
N ALA A 85 -12.11 26.65 15.36
CA ALA A 85 -12.89 27.84 15.03
C ALA A 85 -12.52 29.09 15.85
N THR A 86 -11.98 28.91 17.05
CA THR A 86 -11.52 30.04 17.89
C THR A 86 -10.13 30.57 17.51
N TYR A 87 -9.40 29.81 16.68
CA TYR A 87 -8.01 30.04 16.35
C TYR A 87 -7.83 30.52 14.91
N GLY A 88 -8.61 30.00 13.97
CA GLY A 88 -8.60 30.36 12.56
C GLY A 88 -9.86 29.89 11.82
N ALA A 89 -9.93 30.20 10.54
CA ALA A 89 -11.04 29.85 9.65
C ALA A 89 -10.98 28.37 9.22
N VAL A 90 -9.77 27.92 8.90
CA VAL A 90 -9.43 26.56 8.48
C VAL A 90 -8.11 26.19 9.15
N ALA A 91 -7.96 24.93 9.57
CA ALA A 91 -6.68 24.36 9.91
C ALA A 91 -6.19 23.63 8.67
N ASN A 92 -4.99 23.96 8.18
CA ASN A 92 -4.45 23.39 6.93
C ASN A 92 -3.46 22.27 7.23
N SER A 93 -2.56 22.50 8.21
CA SER A 93 -1.50 21.55 8.51
C SER A 93 -1.21 21.46 10.01
N LEU A 94 -0.54 20.37 10.40
CA LEU A 94 -0.03 20.18 11.75
C LEU A 94 1.30 19.43 11.74
N CYS A 95 2.07 19.61 12.81
CA CYS A 95 3.19 18.73 13.12
C CYS A 95 3.30 18.47 14.62
N VAL A 96 3.83 17.30 14.98
CA VAL A 96 4.19 16.97 16.36
C VAL A 96 5.52 17.62 16.72
N VAL A 97 5.54 18.25 17.89
CA VAL A 97 6.71 18.95 18.45
C VAL A 97 6.97 18.45 19.88
N LEU A 98 8.15 18.71 20.43
CA LEU A 98 8.42 18.31 21.81
C LEU A 98 7.44 18.97 22.78
N GLY A 99 6.60 18.15 23.41
CA GLY A 99 5.60 18.57 24.39
C GLY A 99 4.17 18.72 23.84
N GLY A 100 3.93 18.51 22.53
CA GLY A 100 2.59 18.56 21.95
C GLY A 100 2.57 18.71 20.43
N ILE A 101 1.71 19.59 19.92
CA ILE A 101 1.52 19.82 18.49
C ILE A 101 1.56 21.31 18.14
N ALA A 102 1.97 21.62 16.92
CA ALA A 102 1.81 22.92 16.27
C ALA A 102 0.81 22.78 15.12
N VAL A 103 -0.13 23.71 15.01
CA VAL A 103 -1.20 23.68 14.00
C VAL A 103 -1.20 24.99 13.24
N ALA A 104 -1.12 24.92 11.91
CA ALA A 104 -1.27 26.06 11.01
C ALA A 104 -2.76 26.36 10.80
N ALA A 105 -3.15 27.62 10.97
CA ALA A 105 -4.54 28.04 10.88
C ALA A 105 -4.68 29.33 10.06
N GLU A 106 -5.47 29.24 9.00
CA GLU A 106 -5.83 30.33 8.10
C GLU A 106 -6.67 31.40 8.81
N ALA A 107 -6.56 32.66 8.40
CA ALA A 107 -7.46 33.73 8.84
C ALA A 107 -8.76 33.77 8.01
N SER A 108 -9.76 34.54 8.45
CA SER A 108 -10.92 34.89 7.61
C SER A 108 -10.98 36.40 7.45
N PRO A 109 -10.78 36.95 6.23
CA PRO A 109 -10.49 36.25 4.96
C PRO A 109 -9.08 35.60 4.91
N LYS A 110 -8.88 34.63 3.98
CA LYS A 110 -7.59 33.91 3.81
C LYS A 110 -6.37 34.78 3.57
N THR A 111 -6.62 35.92 2.93
CA THR A 111 -5.62 36.93 2.58
C THR A 111 -5.05 37.68 3.79
N ASP A 112 -5.67 37.55 4.97
CA ASP A 112 -5.15 38.14 6.20
C ASP A 112 -4.08 37.22 6.85
N PRO A 113 -3.14 37.77 7.63
CA PRO A 113 -2.16 36.98 8.37
C PRO A 113 -2.81 35.90 9.25
N GLY A 114 -2.39 34.64 9.04
CA GLY A 114 -2.84 33.47 9.80
C GLY A 114 -2.09 33.29 11.11
N LYS A 115 -2.20 32.09 11.68
CA LYS A 115 -1.58 31.74 12.96
C LYS A 115 -0.94 30.36 12.95
N VAL A 116 0.04 30.19 13.82
CA VAL A 116 0.40 28.87 14.37
C VAL A 116 -0.05 28.79 15.82
N VAL A 117 -0.75 27.72 16.15
CA VAL A 117 -1.30 27.46 17.49
C VAL A 117 -0.66 26.22 18.08
N PHE A 118 -0.19 26.33 19.32
CA PHE A 118 0.46 25.25 20.04
C PHE A 118 -0.47 24.66 21.09
N PHE A 119 -0.61 23.34 21.06
CA PHE A 119 -1.34 22.56 22.07
C PHE A 119 -0.40 21.56 22.73
N ASP A 120 -0.72 21.13 23.95
CA ASP A 120 -0.10 19.93 24.52
C ASP A 120 -0.62 18.66 23.82
N ALA A 121 -0.01 17.51 24.13
CA ALA A 121 -0.40 16.23 23.53
C ALA A 121 -1.85 15.80 23.84
N ASN A 122 -2.55 16.45 24.77
CA ASN A 122 -3.96 16.20 25.10
C ASN A 122 -4.92 17.23 24.49
N GLY A 123 -4.42 18.10 23.59
CA GLY A 123 -5.20 19.13 22.93
C GLY A 123 -5.48 20.36 23.81
N THR A 124 -4.74 20.56 24.90
CA THR A 124 -4.86 21.77 25.72
C THR A 124 -4.06 22.90 25.09
N PHE A 125 -4.72 24.04 24.82
CA PHE A 125 -4.06 25.23 24.29
C PHE A 125 -2.93 25.71 25.21
N LEU A 126 -1.79 26.07 24.61
CA LEU A 126 -0.62 26.59 25.33
C LEU A 126 -0.27 28.02 24.89
N SER A 127 -0.09 28.24 23.58
CA SER A 127 0.31 29.53 23.02
C SER A 127 -0.10 29.63 21.55
N GLN A 128 0.02 30.82 20.97
CA GLN A 128 -0.14 31.04 19.53
C GLN A 128 0.66 32.25 19.08
N VAL A 129 1.00 32.29 17.79
CA VAL A 129 1.67 33.42 17.14
C VAL A 129 1.06 33.70 15.77
N THR A 130 1.14 34.96 15.34
CA THR A 130 0.76 35.36 13.98
C THR A 130 1.92 35.09 13.03
N VAL A 131 1.58 34.58 11.84
CA VAL A 131 2.50 34.26 10.73
C VAL A 131 2.02 34.93 9.44
N GLY A 132 2.48 34.49 8.26
CA GLY A 132 2.04 35.04 6.97
C GLY A 132 0.58 34.73 6.65
N ALA A 133 0.11 35.24 5.50
CA ALA A 133 -1.23 34.92 4.98
C ALA A 133 -1.27 33.47 4.48
N GLN A 134 -2.38 32.77 4.75
CA GLN A 134 -2.57 31.36 4.39
C GLN A 134 -1.39 30.44 4.78
N PRO A 135 -1.14 30.25 6.10
CA PRO A 135 -0.16 29.29 6.55
C PRO A 135 -0.64 27.88 6.17
N ASP A 136 0.01 27.31 5.18
CA ASP A 136 -0.45 26.10 4.54
C ASP A 136 0.21 24.87 5.16
N HIS A 137 1.51 24.67 4.95
CA HIS A 137 2.25 23.59 5.62
C HIS A 137 3.06 24.06 6.85
N VAL A 138 3.08 23.22 7.90
CA VAL A 138 3.93 23.41 9.09
C VAL A 138 4.81 22.20 9.39
N SER A 139 6.11 22.42 9.57
CA SER A 139 7.07 21.37 9.90
C SER A 139 7.98 21.74 11.07
N VAL A 140 8.66 20.75 11.65
CA VAL A 140 9.61 20.94 12.74
C VAL A 140 11.00 20.48 12.30
N THR A 141 12.03 21.21 12.70
CA THR A 141 13.43 20.79 12.48
C THR A 141 13.72 19.48 13.21
N PRO A 142 14.52 18.54 12.65
CA PRO A 142 14.85 17.27 13.31
C PRO A 142 15.39 17.39 14.74
N ASN A 143 16.11 18.47 15.06
CA ASN A 143 16.60 18.74 16.41
C ASN A 143 15.54 19.30 17.39
N GLY A 144 14.30 19.50 16.95
CA GLY A 144 13.15 19.97 17.73
C GLY A 144 13.19 21.44 18.17
N GLN A 145 14.08 22.27 17.63
CA GLN A 145 14.28 23.65 18.11
C GLN A 145 13.49 24.71 17.34
N LYS A 146 13.08 24.45 16.10
CA LYS A 146 12.35 25.42 15.28
C LYS A 146 11.14 24.77 14.60
N VAL A 147 10.07 25.56 14.48
CA VAL A 147 8.92 25.27 13.62
C VAL A 147 9.01 26.17 12.39
N LEU A 148 8.80 25.62 11.21
CA LEU A 148 8.77 26.32 9.94
C LEU A 148 7.37 26.29 9.35
N VAL A 149 6.97 27.38 8.72
CA VAL A 149 5.62 27.54 8.15
C VAL A 149 5.74 28.12 6.76
N ALA A 150 5.22 27.41 5.78
CA ALA A 150 5.00 27.93 4.44
C ALA A 150 3.70 28.73 4.46
N ASN A 151 3.75 29.97 3.99
CA ASN A 151 2.59 30.85 3.97
C ASN A 151 2.42 31.24 2.51
N GLU A 152 1.46 30.62 1.84
CA GLU A 152 1.29 30.71 0.38
C GLU A 152 1.04 32.15 -0.05
N GLY A 153 0.17 32.86 0.68
CA GLY A 153 -0.19 34.22 0.31
C GLY A 153 -1.03 34.30 -0.96
N GLU A 154 -1.92 33.33 -1.21
CA GLU A 154 -2.76 33.36 -2.40
C GLU A 154 -3.67 34.60 -2.47
N PRO A 155 -4.00 35.07 -3.68
CA PRO A 155 -4.92 36.17 -3.88
C PRO A 155 -6.37 35.79 -3.55
N ASN A 156 -7.22 36.81 -3.40
CA ASN A 156 -8.66 36.59 -3.46
C ASN A 156 -9.13 36.31 -4.91
N ASP A 157 -10.32 35.72 -5.08
CA ASP A 157 -10.91 35.37 -6.39
C ASP A 157 -10.94 36.49 -7.45
N THR A 158 -10.85 37.75 -7.00
CA THR A 158 -10.90 38.94 -7.88
C THR A 158 -9.55 39.58 -8.12
N TYR A 159 -8.46 39.04 -7.55
CA TYR A 159 -7.11 39.62 -7.55
C TYR A 159 -7.07 41.09 -7.08
N THR A 160 -8.00 41.49 -6.23
CA THR A 160 -8.01 42.85 -5.65
C THR A 160 -7.16 42.94 -4.39
N ILE A 161 -6.93 41.80 -3.74
CA ILE A 161 -6.02 41.62 -2.62
C ILE A 161 -5.18 40.39 -2.97
N ASP A 162 -3.87 40.59 -3.00
CA ASP A 162 -2.84 39.62 -3.37
C ASP A 162 -1.69 39.82 -2.38
N PRO A 163 -1.71 39.12 -1.22
CA PRO A 163 -0.72 39.27 -0.17
C PRO A 163 0.65 38.73 -0.61
N GLU A 164 1.69 39.01 0.16
CA GLU A 164 3.02 38.45 -0.12
C GLU A 164 3.13 37.04 0.48
N GLY A 165 3.56 36.07 -0.32
CA GLY A 165 3.97 34.76 0.17
C GLY A 165 5.24 34.87 1.02
N THR A 166 5.32 34.10 2.10
CA THR A 166 6.42 34.18 3.08
C THR A 166 6.73 32.83 3.72
N ILE A 167 7.92 32.70 4.31
CA ILE A 167 8.26 31.58 5.19
C ILE A 167 8.46 32.09 6.61
N SER A 168 7.75 31.53 7.57
CA SER A 168 7.90 31.87 8.98
C SER A 168 8.76 30.84 9.70
N VAL A 169 9.75 31.28 10.47
CA VAL A 169 10.59 30.46 11.35
C VAL A 169 10.32 30.84 12.80
N ILE A 170 9.83 29.89 13.58
CA ILE A 170 9.44 30.07 14.99
C ILE A 170 10.46 29.34 15.87
N ASP A 171 11.20 30.08 16.68
CA ASP A 171 12.12 29.48 17.68
C ASP A 171 11.32 28.94 18.88
N ILE A 172 11.34 27.62 19.03
CA ILE A 172 10.67 26.89 20.10
C ILE A 172 11.66 26.28 21.11
N SER A 173 12.95 26.65 21.08
CA SER A 173 13.97 26.09 21.97
C SER A 173 13.70 26.37 23.46
N GLY A 174 12.93 27.43 23.76
CA GLY A 174 12.45 27.77 25.10
C GLY A 174 11.21 26.97 25.56
N GLY A 175 10.68 26.09 24.71
CA GLY A 175 9.45 25.34 24.94
C GLY A 175 8.19 26.06 24.44
N ILE A 176 7.26 25.28 23.89
CA ILE A 176 6.08 25.76 23.13
C ILE A 176 5.11 26.63 23.94
N ALA A 177 5.03 26.45 25.27
CA ALA A 177 4.14 27.25 26.11
C ALA A 177 4.58 28.71 26.31
N SER A 178 5.85 29.03 26.00
CA SER A 178 6.42 30.38 26.18
C SER A 178 6.56 31.17 24.88
N VAL A 179 6.17 30.57 23.75
CA VAL A 179 6.33 31.16 22.42
C VAL A 179 5.46 32.42 22.29
N THR A 180 6.06 33.48 21.76
CA THR A 180 5.42 34.76 21.48
C THR A 180 5.82 35.26 20.11
N GLY A 181 5.23 36.36 19.63
CA GLY A 181 5.63 36.97 18.37
C GLY A 181 7.11 37.36 18.28
N ALA A 182 7.81 37.53 19.41
CA ALA A 182 9.26 37.79 19.41
C ALA A 182 10.11 36.58 18.97
N ASN A 183 9.52 35.38 18.95
CA ASN A 183 10.16 34.15 18.50
C ASN A 183 10.02 33.92 16.98
N VAL A 184 9.20 34.73 16.30
CA VAL A 184 8.88 34.57 14.87
C VAL A 184 9.83 35.42 14.04
N THR A 185 10.49 34.80 13.07
CA THR A 185 11.21 35.47 11.99
C THR A 185 10.48 35.20 10.68
N SER A 186 10.06 36.24 9.97
CA SER A 186 9.49 36.11 8.62
C SER A 186 10.58 36.29 7.57
N ILE A 187 10.55 35.44 6.55
CA ILE A 187 11.41 35.44 5.38
C ILE A 187 10.52 35.75 4.17
N ASP A 188 10.81 36.86 3.49
CA ASP A 188 10.04 37.35 2.33
C ASP A 188 10.86 37.30 1.04
N PHE A 189 10.20 37.60 -0.09
CA PHE A 189 10.82 37.66 -1.41
C PHE A 189 10.95 39.08 -1.99
N THR A 190 10.80 40.12 -1.16
CA THR A 190 10.78 41.52 -1.61
C THR A 190 12.10 41.97 -2.25
N ALA A 191 13.19 41.27 -1.96
CA ALA A 191 14.52 41.50 -2.53
C ALA A 191 14.69 40.99 -3.97
N TYR A 192 13.74 40.20 -4.50
CA TYR A 192 13.86 39.54 -5.79
C TYR A 192 13.04 40.23 -6.87
N THR A 193 13.51 40.11 -8.12
CA THR A 193 12.80 40.58 -9.31
C THR A 193 12.76 39.44 -10.33
N PRO A 194 11.80 39.41 -11.28
CA PRO A 194 11.71 38.32 -12.25
C PRO A 194 13.01 38.11 -13.04
N ALA A 195 13.74 39.19 -13.35
CA ALA A 195 15.02 39.13 -14.05
C ALA A 195 16.14 38.41 -13.27
N MET A 196 16.01 38.27 -11.94
CA MET A 196 16.96 37.55 -11.09
C MET A 196 16.66 36.05 -11.02
N LEU A 197 15.46 35.63 -11.42
CA LEU A 197 14.94 34.27 -11.25
C LEU A 197 14.56 33.65 -12.61
N PRO A 198 15.54 33.47 -13.53
CA PRO A 198 15.24 32.90 -14.83
C PRO A 198 14.67 31.48 -14.69
N GLY A 199 13.53 31.23 -15.34
CA GLY A 199 12.84 29.94 -15.34
C GLY A 199 11.84 29.74 -14.20
N VAL A 200 11.86 30.59 -13.16
CA VAL A 200 10.79 30.62 -12.16
C VAL A 200 9.56 31.27 -12.78
N ARG A 201 8.39 30.65 -12.60
CA ARG A 201 7.14 31.15 -13.14
C ARG A 201 6.63 32.30 -12.27
N ILE A 202 6.75 33.52 -12.81
CA ILE A 202 6.18 34.74 -12.23
C ILE A 202 5.22 35.34 -13.28
N PHE A 203 3.92 35.14 -13.09
CA PHE A 203 2.88 35.39 -14.09
C PHE A 203 1.54 35.89 -13.51
N GLY A 204 1.43 36.09 -12.19
CA GLY A 204 0.25 36.72 -11.57
C GLY A 204 -0.05 38.12 -12.14
N PRO A 205 -1.33 38.53 -12.27
CA PRO A 205 -1.70 39.82 -12.86
C PRO A 205 -1.09 41.04 -12.17
N GLY A 206 0.02 41.55 -12.70
CA GLY A 206 0.70 42.74 -12.16
C GLY A 206 1.41 42.51 -10.82
N ALA A 207 1.60 41.25 -10.44
CA ALA A 207 2.21 40.86 -9.17
C ALA A 207 3.72 41.17 -9.13
N THR A 208 4.23 41.48 -7.93
CA THR A 208 5.67 41.41 -7.63
C THR A 208 6.08 39.96 -7.39
N VAL A 209 7.40 39.67 -7.35
CA VAL A 209 7.86 38.32 -6.96
C VAL A 209 7.35 37.93 -5.58
N ALA A 210 7.28 38.88 -4.64
CA ALA A 210 6.80 38.60 -3.29
C ALA A 210 5.32 38.24 -3.24
N GLN A 211 4.50 38.81 -4.11
CA GLN A 211 3.07 38.46 -4.20
C GLN A 211 2.86 37.14 -4.96
N ASP A 212 3.68 36.89 -5.97
CA ASP A 212 3.44 35.78 -6.89
C ASP A 212 4.05 34.45 -6.47
N MET A 213 5.04 34.49 -5.56
CA MET A 213 5.64 33.30 -4.97
C MET A 213 4.68 32.72 -3.93
N GLU A 214 4.26 31.48 -4.11
CA GLU A 214 3.34 30.75 -3.22
C GLU A 214 4.09 29.57 -2.55
N PRO A 215 4.70 29.76 -1.36
CA PRO A 215 5.31 28.66 -0.60
C PRO A 215 4.25 27.75 -0.01
N GLU A 216 4.35 26.45 -0.30
CA GLU A 216 3.31 25.45 0.00
C GLU A 216 3.84 24.39 0.97
N TYR A 217 4.81 23.56 0.57
CA TYR A 217 5.34 22.47 1.38
C TYR A 217 6.78 22.68 1.87
N ILE A 218 7.12 22.17 3.08
CA ILE A 218 8.46 22.34 3.68
C ILE A 218 9.05 21.03 4.19
N THR A 219 10.28 20.73 3.77
CA THR A 219 11.14 19.70 4.38
C THR A 219 12.46 20.29 4.90
N VAL A 220 13.14 19.59 5.81
CA VAL A 220 14.33 20.06 6.53
C VAL A 220 15.43 18.99 6.43
N SER A 221 16.67 19.40 6.19
CA SER A 221 17.82 18.49 6.18
C SER A 221 18.02 17.82 7.55
N ASP A 222 18.49 16.58 7.56
CA ASP A 222 18.68 15.78 8.79
C ASP A 222 19.54 16.48 9.87
N ASP A 223 20.49 17.30 9.45
CA ASP A 223 21.37 18.09 10.33
C ASP A 223 20.74 19.39 10.86
N SER A 224 19.47 19.65 10.51
CA SER A 224 18.69 20.85 10.84
C SER A 224 19.34 22.16 10.37
N GLN A 225 20.22 22.13 9.37
CA GLN A 225 20.91 23.34 8.87
C GLN A 225 20.19 24.00 7.71
N LYS A 226 19.45 23.25 6.90
CA LYS A 226 18.76 23.75 5.70
C LYS A 226 17.29 23.37 5.72
N ALA A 227 16.46 24.26 5.19
CA ALA A 227 15.10 23.92 4.80
C ALA A 227 14.94 24.08 3.29
N PHE A 228 14.09 23.26 2.71
CA PHE A 228 13.67 23.31 1.32
C PHE A 228 12.16 23.54 1.30
N VAL A 229 11.73 24.48 0.47
CA VAL A 229 10.33 24.92 0.42
C VAL A 229 9.86 24.84 -1.02
N ALA A 230 8.85 24.02 -1.29
CA ALA A 230 8.21 23.92 -2.59
C ALA A 230 7.34 25.16 -2.84
N CYS A 231 7.38 25.65 -4.08
CA CYS A 231 6.46 26.66 -4.60
C CYS A 231 5.92 26.12 -5.93
N GLN A 232 4.88 25.29 -5.85
CA GLN A 232 4.41 24.44 -6.93
C GLN A 232 4.07 25.23 -8.19
N GLU A 233 3.22 26.25 -8.08
CA GLU A 233 2.71 27.09 -9.17
C GLU A 233 3.85 27.87 -9.84
N ASN A 234 4.89 28.18 -9.06
CA ASN A 234 6.09 28.85 -9.52
C ASN A 234 7.10 27.90 -10.19
N ASN A 235 6.87 26.57 -10.13
CA ASN A 235 7.78 25.52 -10.59
C ASN A 235 9.19 25.73 -10.00
N ALA A 236 9.25 25.99 -8.70
CA ALA A 236 10.46 26.40 -8.00
C ALA A 236 10.60 25.78 -6.61
N VAL A 237 11.84 25.74 -6.12
CA VAL A 237 12.15 25.39 -4.72
C VAL A 237 13.05 26.45 -4.10
N VAL A 238 12.78 26.82 -2.86
CA VAL A 238 13.55 27.78 -2.06
C VAL A 238 14.39 27.02 -1.06
N ARG A 239 15.72 27.25 -1.04
CA ARG A 239 16.62 26.73 0.00
C ARG A 239 16.94 27.82 1.01
N ILE A 240 16.72 27.52 2.29
CA ILE A 240 16.90 28.44 3.41
C ILE A 240 18.05 27.96 4.29
N ASP A 241 18.92 28.90 4.68
CA ASP A 241 19.89 28.67 5.75
C ASP A 241 19.22 28.89 7.12
N LEU A 242 19.13 27.83 7.92
CA LEU A 242 18.48 27.87 9.22
C LEU A 242 19.38 28.38 10.35
N ALA A 243 20.67 28.64 10.12
CA ALA A 243 21.49 29.33 11.11
C ALA A 243 21.22 30.84 11.08
N THR A 244 20.97 31.38 9.89
CA THR A 244 20.75 32.81 9.65
C THR A 244 19.29 33.18 9.39
N ASN A 245 18.43 32.20 9.13
CA ASN A 245 17.04 32.36 8.67
C ASN A 245 16.98 33.23 7.40
N THR A 246 17.77 32.89 6.38
CA THR A 246 17.81 33.65 5.10
C THR A 246 17.71 32.73 3.89
N ILE A 247 17.14 33.23 2.79
CA ILE A 247 17.12 32.53 1.50
C ILE A 247 18.55 32.46 0.96
N GLU A 248 19.04 31.26 0.70
CA GLU A 248 20.32 31.03 0.02
C GLU A 248 20.15 30.97 -1.50
N GLN A 249 19.06 30.35 -1.94
CA GLN A 249 18.85 30.01 -3.34
C GLN A 249 17.36 29.83 -3.62
N ILE A 250 16.93 30.30 -4.79
CA ILE A 250 15.64 29.97 -5.41
C ILE A 250 15.98 29.29 -6.74
N THR A 251 15.53 28.05 -6.91
CA THR A 251 15.86 27.22 -8.06
C THR A 251 14.60 26.90 -8.85
N ALA A 252 14.59 27.25 -10.14
CA ALA A 252 13.58 26.77 -11.07
C ALA A 252 13.75 25.26 -11.32
N LEU A 253 12.67 24.50 -11.30
CA LEU A 253 12.70 23.05 -11.38
C LEU A 253 12.75 22.52 -12.82
N GLY A 254 12.40 23.36 -13.80
CA GLY A 254 12.50 23.06 -15.22
C GLY A 254 11.32 22.24 -15.74
N MET A 255 11.53 21.45 -16.80
CA MET A 255 10.48 20.66 -17.44
C MET A 255 11.02 19.31 -17.92
N LYS A 256 10.17 18.27 -17.87
CA LYS A 256 10.36 16.96 -18.50
C LYS A 256 10.02 17.03 -19.98
N ASP A 257 10.89 16.51 -20.84
CA ASP A 257 10.59 16.32 -22.26
C ASP A 257 9.91 14.97 -22.50
N HIS A 258 8.62 14.99 -22.81
CA HIS A 258 7.83 13.77 -23.05
C HIS A 258 8.01 13.19 -24.46
N SER A 259 8.84 13.79 -25.31
CA SER A 259 9.21 13.22 -26.61
C SER A 259 10.29 12.14 -26.51
N LEU A 260 10.97 12.05 -25.36
CA LEU A 260 12.08 11.14 -25.12
C LEU A 260 11.62 9.75 -24.66
N PRO A 261 12.25 8.66 -25.13
CA PRO A 261 11.92 7.30 -24.69
C PRO A 261 11.94 7.16 -23.16
N GLY A 262 10.90 6.53 -22.59
CA GLY A 262 10.73 6.35 -21.14
C GLY A 262 10.08 7.54 -20.42
N ASN A 263 9.71 8.61 -21.15
CA ASN A 263 8.90 9.73 -20.65
C ASN A 263 7.52 9.77 -21.32
N GLY A 264 6.93 8.62 -21.66
CA GLY A 264 5.59 8.59 -22.23
C GLY A 264 4.53 9.14 -21.28
N LEU A 265 3.37 9.51 -21.83
CA LEU A 265 2.17 9.78 -21.06
C LEU A 265 0.94 9.39 -21.89
N ASP A 266 -0.13 8.98 -21.23
CA ASP A 266 -1.45 8.91 -21.83
C ASP A 266 -2.10 10.29 -21.86
N ALA A 267 -2.28 10.87 -23.06
CA ALA A 267 -2.57 12.29 -23.21
C ALA A 267 -4.06 12.62 -23.31
N SER A 268 -4.93 11.61 -23.34
CA SER A 268 -6.33 11.82 -23.64
C SER A 268 -7.23 10.76 -23.02
N ASP A 269 -8.40 11.19 -22.58
CA ASP A 269 -9.52 10.36 -22.14
C ASP A 269 -10.45 9.96 -23.31
N SER A 270 -10.15 10.39 -24.55
CA SER A 270 -11.09 10.29 -25.68
C SER A 270 -10.42 10.12 -27.06
N PRO A 271 -10.60 8.97 -27.76
CA PRO A 271 -11.41 7.82 -27.35
C PRO A 271 -10.78 7.10 -26.15
N THR A 272 -11.63 6.56 -25.28
CA THR A 272 -11.19 5.87 -24.06
C THR A 272 -10.25 4.72 -24.38
N GLY A 273 -9.15 4.60 -23.63
CA GLY A 273 -8.23 3.49 -23.72
C GLY A 273 -6.79 3.90 -23.44
N ILE A 274 -6.03 2.98 -22.84
CA ILE A 274 -4.65 3.25 -22.43
C ILE A 274 -3.74 3.46 -23.65
N ASN A 275 -3.17 4.66 -23.78
CA ASN A 275 -2.24 5.05 -24.84
C ASN A 275 -1.04 5.86 -24.32
N ILE A 276 -0.21 5.20 -23.50
CA ILE A 276 1.05 5.79 -23.03
C ILE A 276 2.02 5.90 -24.21
N ALA A 277 2.28 7.14 -24.66
CA ALA A 277 3.10 7.42 -25.83
C ALA A 277 3.98 8.65 -25.63
N ASN A 278 5.01 8.78 -26.47
CA ASN A 278 5.84 9.97 -26.50
C ASN A 278 5.17 11.07 -27.34
N TRP A 279 5.15 12.28 -26.81
CA TRP A 279 4.50 13.44 -27.41
C TRP A 279 5.42 14.66 -27.39
N PRO A 280 5.30 15.60 -28.35
CA PRO A 280 6.12 16.82 -28.38
C PRO A 280 5.59 17.86 -27.37
N VAL A 281 5.51 17.48 -26.10
CA VAL A 281 5.07 18.32 -24.97
C VAL A 281 6.11 18.28 -23.86
N LYS A 282 6.12 19.32 -23.03
CA LYS A 282 7.01 19.44 -21.87
C LYS A 282 6.20 19.56 -20.59
N GLY A 283 6.37 18.62 -19.66
CA GLY A 283 5.69 18.61 -18.36
C GLY A 283 6.47 19.40 -17.31
N LEU A 284 5.82 20.28 -16.57
CA LEU A 284 6.46 21.08 -15.54
C LEU A 284 6.76 20.22 -14.29
N TYR A 285 7.95 20.36 -13.70
CA TYR A 285 8.29 19.68 -12.44
C TYR A 285 7.73 20.45 -11.26
N MET A 286 6.42 20.30 -11.05
CA MET A 286 5.61 21.04 -10.08
C MET A 286 5.30 20.12 -8.91
N PRO A 287 6.09 20.19 -7.82
CA PRO A 287 5.92 19.35 -6.66
C PRO A 287 5.01 19.97 -5.62
N ASP A 288 4.05 19.19 -5.13
CA ASP A 288 3.34 19.49 -3.92
C ASP A 288 4.24 19.06 -2.74
N ALA A 289 4.22 17.78 -2.35
CA ALA A 289 5.09 17.32 -1.28
C ALA A 289 6.55 17.13 -1.71
N ILE A 290 7.45 17.45 -0.78
CA ILE A 290 8.89 17.22 -0.89
C ILE A 290 9.45 16.62 0.40
N ASP A 291 10.47 15.77 0.30
CA ASP A 291 11.14 15.23 1.47
C ASP A 291 12.66 15.13 1.33
N ALA A 292 13.40 15.67 2.30
CA ALA A 292 14.86 15.70 2.32
C ALA A 292 15.40 14.48 3.04
N PHE A 293 16.45 13.87 2.48
CA PHE A 293 17.10 12.70 3.05
C PHE A 293 18.60 12.70 2.75
N THR A 294 19.38 12.00 3.59
CA THR A 294 20.83 11.96 3.46
C THR A 294 21.34 10.57 3.14
N ILE A 295 22.13 10.44 2.07
CA ILE A 295 22.86 9.20 1.76
C ILE A 295 24.35 9.49 1.70
N ALA A 296 25.12 8.74 2.49
CA ALA A 296 26.57 8.87 2.61
C ALA A 296 27.05 10.32 2.91
N GLY A 297 26.28 11.07 3.68
CA GLY A 297 26.58 12.45 4.06
C GLY A 297 26.15 13.52 3.04
N GLN A 298 25.55 13.14 1.91
CA GLN A 298 25.00 14.07 0.93
C GLN A 298 23.48 14.16 1.06
N THR A 299 22.97 15.38 1.15
CA THR A 299 21.54 15.68 1.15
C THR A 299 20.97 15.63 -0.27
N TYR A 300 19.87 14.91 -0.39
CA TYR A 300 18.99 14.85 -1.55
C TYR A 300 17.59 15.28 -1.12
N VAL A 301 16.75 15.58 -2.11
CA VAL A 301 15.33 15.87 -1.89
C VAL A 301 14.52 15.10 -2.92
N ALA A 302 13.50 14.37 -2.45
CA ALA A 302 12.49 13.73 -3.28
C ALA A 302 11.32 14.71 -3.51
N TYR A 303 10.75 14.67 -4.70
CA TYR A 303 9.72 15.61 -5.17
C TYR A 303 8.56 14.85 -5.80
N ALA A 304 7.37 14.96 -5.25
CA ALA A 304 6.13 14.38 -5.79
C ALA A 304 5.51 15.39 -6.77
N ASN A 305 5.79 15.24 -8.08
CA ASN A 305 5.41 16.27 -9.06
C ASN A 305 3.96 16.13 -9.54
N GLU A 306 3.01 16.48 -8.69
CA GLU A 306 1.57 16.43 -8.93
C GLU A 306 1.15 17.40 -10.06
N GLY A 307 1.44 18.68 -9.87
CA GLY A 307 1.28 19.72 -10.87
C GLY A 307 -0.06 20.42 -10.86
N ASP A 308 -0.44 21.00 -9.72
CA ASP A 308 -1.58 21.89 -9.67
C ASP A 308 -1.39 23.16 -10.49
N ALA A 309 -2.50 23.78 -10.90
CA ALA A 309 -2.49 24.98 -11.74
C ALA A 309 -3.07 26.18 -11.01
N ARG A 310 -2.61 27.38 -11.36
CA ARG A 310 -3.15 28.60 -10.73
C ARG A 310 -4.53 28.98 -11.30
N GLU A 311 -5.57 28.87 -10.49
CA GLU A 311 -6.97 29.10 -10.91
C GLU A 311 -7.83 29.83 -9.85
N TRP A 312 -7.68 31.17 -9.74
CA TRP A 312 -8.48 31.98 -8.81
C TRP A 312 -9.61 32.75 -9.50
N GLY A 313 -10.85 32.37 -9.19
CA GLY A 313 -12.07 33.05 -9.63
C GLY A 313 -12.27 33.07 -11.16
N THR A 314 -11.85 34.17 -11.81
CA THR A 314 -11.90 34.29 -13.29
C THR A 314 -10.55 34.15 -13.96
N PHE A 315 -9.47 34.07 -13.19
CA PHE A 315 -8.15 33.73 -13.68
C PHE A 315 -8.07 32.22 -13.85
N VAL A 316 -7.78 31.77 -15.07
CA VAL A 316 -7.70 30.36 -15.44
C VAL A 316 -6.44 30.20 -16.27
N GLU A 317 -5.41 29.59 -15.68
CA GLU A 317 -4.16 29.29 -16.38
C GLU A 317 -4.33 28.21 -17.48
N PRO A 318 -5.01 27.08 -17.20
CA PRO A 318 -5.09 25.97 -18.14
C PRO A 318 -5.92 26.29 -19.38
N ARG A 319 -5.46 25.79 -20.52
CA ARG A 319 -6.24 25.74 -21.76
C ARG A 319 -6.01 24.41 -22.46
N ARG A 320 -7.12 23.75 -22.82
CA ARG A 320 -7.11 22.55 -23.67
C ARG A 320 -6.36 22.85 -24.96
N ILE A 321 -5.38 22.03 -25.33
CA ILE A 321 -4.56 22.24 -26.53
C ILE A 321 -5.44 22.30 -27.78
N GLY A 322 -6.51 21.49 -27.87
CA GLY A 322 -7.45 21.49 -29.00
C GLY A 322 -8.24 22.79 -29.18
N ASN A 323 -8.20 23.72 -28.21
CA ASN A 323 -8.89 25.00 -28.30
C ASN A 323 -8.38 25.83 -29.50
N ALA A 324 -9.28 26.50 -30.20
CA ALA A 324 -8.94 27.33 -31.35
C ALA A 324 -8.01 28.51 -30.99
N ALA A 325 -8.05 28.97 -29.73
CA ALA A 325 -7.20 30.03 -29.20
C ALA A 325 -5.84 29.55 -28.67
N TYR A 326 -5.52 28.25 -28.74
CA TYR A 326 -4.18 27.72 -28.45
C TYR A 326 -3.49 27.39 -29.78
N VAL A 327 -2.95 28.40 -30.46
CA VAL A 327 -2.43 28.24 -31.84
C VAL A 327 -1.00 27.71 -31.77
N LEU A 328 -0.72 26.59 -32.43
CA LEU A 328 0.64 26.04 -32.52
C LEU A 328 1.35 26.65 -33.73
N ASP A 329 2.62 27.02 -33.59
CA ASP A 329 3.45 27.51 -34.71
C ASP A 329 3.49 26.43 -35.83
N PRO A 330 3.04 26.74 -37.05
CA PRO A 330 2.99 25.78 -38.16
C PRO A 330 4.38 25.37 -38.70
N VAL A 331 5.44 26.12 -38.39
CA VAL A 331 6.83 25.79 -38.72
C VAL A 331 7.38 24.75 -37.75
N VAL A 332 7.09 24.90 -36.44
CA VAL A 332 7.53 23.95 -35.41
C VAL A 332 6.66 22.70 -35.39
N PHE A 333 5.34 22.87 -35.53
CA PHE A 333 4.33 21.81 -35.52
C PHE A 333 3.61 21.72 -36.88
N PRO A 334 4.28 21.23 -37.95
CA PRO A 334 3.67 21.12 -39.29
C PRO A 334 2.48 20.14 -39.32
N ASP A 335 2.35 19.29 -38.30
CA ASP A 335 1.28 18.32 -38.07
C ASP A 335 0.29 18.76 -36.96
N ALA A 336 0.23 20.06 -36.64
CA ALA A 336 -0.66 20.62 -35.60
C ALA A 336 -2.12 20.12 -35.71
N ALA A 337 -2.67 19.99 -36.92
CA ALA A 337 -4.03 19.48 -37.11
C ALA A 337 -4.22 18.05 -36.55
N THR A 338 -3.19 17.21 -36.63
CA THR A 338 -3.18 15.86 -36.06
C THR A 338 -2.93 15.91 -34.57
N LEU A 339 -1.94 16.68 -34.09
CA LEU A 339 -1.65 16.81 -32.66
C LEU A 339 -2.88 17.29 -31.87
N LYS A 340 -3.64 18.23 -32.42
CA LYS A 340 -4.83 18.82 -31.78
C LYS A 340 -6.10 17.95 -31.84
N LEU A 341 -6.04 16.73 -32.39
CA LEU A 341 -7.16 15.79 -32.32
C LEU A 341 -7.41 15.38 -30.86
N ASN A 342 -8.67 15.17 -30.49
CA ASN A 342 -9.02 14.69 -29.14
C ASN A 342 -8.28 13.39 -28.81
N ALA A 343 -8.13 12.48 -29.77
CA ALA A 343 -7.42 11.21 -29.59
C ALA A 343 -5.91 11.34 -29.30
N ASN A 344 -5.35 12.55 -29.47
CA ASN A 344 -3.94 12.86 -29.28
C ASN A 344 -3.82 13.88 -28.14
N LEU A 345 -3.34 15.09 -28.41
CA LEU A 345 -3.14 16.14 -27.39
C LEU A 345 -4.34 17.05 -27.23
N GLY A 346 -5.34 16.99 -28.10
CA GLY A 346 -6.42 17.98 -28.15
C GLY A 346 -7.20 18.13 -26.84
N ARG A 347 -7.25 17.05 -26.05
CA ARG A 347 -7.87 17.03 -24.73
C ARG A 347 -6.90 17.43 -23.63
N LEU A 348 -5.58 17.31 -23.78
CA LEU A 348 -4.62 17.66 -22.73
C LEU A 348 -4.64 19.17 -22.38
N ASN A 349 -4.56 19.49 -21.09
CA ASN A 349 -4.46 20.86 -20.59
C ASN A 349 -3.01 21.38 -20.66
N ALA A 350 -2.83 22.59 -21.18
CA ALA A 350 -1.55 23.28 -21.27
C ALA A 350 -1.63 24.69 -20.67
N THR A 351 -0.52 25.22 -20.18
CA THR A 351 -0.44 26.61 -19.72
C THR A 351 -0.45 27.58 -20.88
N THR A 352 -1.06 28.75 -20.67
CA THR A 352 -1.04 29.87 -21.63
C THR A 352 -0.01 30.95 -21.30
N TYR A 353 0.75 30.78 -20.22
CA TYR A 353 1.73 31.75 -19.72
C TYR A 353 3.18 31.39 -20.05
N SER A 354 3.41 30.26 -20.73
CA SER A 354 4.72 29.88 -21.26
C SER A 354 4.59 29.03 -22.53
N GLY A 355 5.69 28.84 -23.25
CA GLY A 355 5.73 28.07 -24.51
C GLY A 355 5.62 28.92 -25.78
N ASN A 356 5.31 30.20 -25.64
CA ASN A 356 5.44 31.21 -26.68
C ASN A 356 6.75 31.98 -26.48
N LEU A 357 7.69 31.83 -27.40
CA LEU A 357 9.09 32.22 -27.28
C LEU A 357 9.41 33.54 -28.00
N ASP A 358 8.55 34.00 -28.92
CA ASP A 358 8.76 35.23 -29.68
C ASP A 358 7.64 36.28 -29.54
N ALA A 359 6.66 35.99 -28.69
CA ALA A 359 5.55 36.85 -28.29
C ALA A 359 4.55 37.19 -29.42
N ASP A 360 4.39 36.30 -30.40
CA ASP A 360 3.30 36.38 -31.38
C ASP A 360 2.05 35.58 -30.89
N PRO A 361 1.00 35.34 -31.68
CA PRO A 361 -0.16 34.54 -31.23
C PRO A 361 0.05 33.02 -31.19
N GLU A 362 1.19 32.53 -31.65
CA GLU A 362 1.53 31.13 -31.89
C GLU A 362 2.42 30.61 -30.73
N PHE A 363 2.42 29.29 -30.53
CA PHE A 363 3.21 28.62 -29.50
C PHE A 363 4.25 27.71 -30.16
N GLU A 364 5.52 27.89 -29.81
CA GLU A 364 6.65 27.09 -30.30
C GLU A 364 6.89 25.86 -29.42
N GLU A 365 6.41 25.89 -28.17
CA GLU A 365 6.49 24.78 -27.23
C GLU A 365 5.13 24.57 -26.53
N ILE A 366 4.80 23.31 -26.24
CA ILE A 366 3.59 22.94 -25.51
C ILE A 366 4.00 22.59 -24.08
N HIS A 367 3.62 23.42 -23.12
CA HIS A 367 3.92 23.20 -21.70
C HIS A 367 2.68 22.72 -20.96
N VAL A 368 2.78 21.58 -20.28
CA VAL A 368 1.68 20.91 -19.57
C VAL A 368 1.98 20.80 -18.08
N PHE A 369 0.93 20.61 -17.29
CA PHE A 369 1.00 20.58 -15.83
C PHE A 369 1.45 19.22 -15.31
N GLY A 370 2.32 19.25 -14.31
CA GLY A 370 2.94 18.07 -13.74
C GLY A 370 3.91 17.38 -14.71
N SER A 371 4.78 16.54 -14.15
CA SER A 371 5.69 15.68 -14.92
C SER A 371 5.25 14.22 -14.90
N ARG A 372 4.11 13.94 -14.22
CA ARG A 372 3.53 12.60 -14.00
C ARG A 372 4.49 11.60 -13.37
N SER A 373 5.40 12.12 -12.54
CA SER A 373 6.55 11.40 -12.02
C SER A 373 6.99 11.96 -10.69
N PHE A 374 7.80 11.21 -9.96
CA PHE A 374 8.58 11.78 -8.86
C PHE A 374 10.04 11.93 -9.28
N THR A 375 10.73 12.92 -8.71
CA THR A 375 12.16 13.14 -8.97
C THR A 375 12.97 13.11 -7.69
N ILE A 376 14.23 12.67 -7.80
CA ILE A 376 15.24 12.86 -6.76
C ILE A 376 16.22 13.90 -7.28
N ARG A 377 16.47 14.94 -6.48
CA ARG A 377 17.40 16.02 -6.80
C ARG A 377 18.46 16.15 -5.72
N ASP A 378 19.61 16.72 -6.09
CA ASP A 378 20.61 17.12 -5.11
C ASP A 378 20.16 18.36 -4.34
N ALA A 379 20.88 18.71 -3.27
CA ALA A 379 20.58 19.90 -2.47
C ALA A 379 20.62 21.23 -3.24
N ASN A 380 21.15 21.29 -4.47
CA ASN A 380 21.14 22.50 -5.31
C ASN A 380 19.96 22.53 -6.30
N GLY A 381 19.14 21.47 -6.31
CA GLY A 381 17.97 21.32 -7.18
C GLY A 381 18.27 20.66 -8.53
N ALA A 382 19.47 20.12 -8.74
CA ALA A 382 19.79 19.39 -9.97
C ALA A 382 19.20 17.98 -9.94
N ILE A 383 18.55 17.55 -11.04
CA ILE A 383 17.97 16.21 -11.16
C ILE A 383 19.08 15.16 -11.08
N VAL A 384 18.94 14.24 -10.13
CA VAL A 384 19.76 13.04 -9.99
C VAL A 384 19.09 11.87 -10.69
N TRP A 385 17.77 11.74 -10.54
CA TRP A 385 16.96 10.72 -11.18
C TRP A 385 15.49 11.15 -11.28
N ASP A 386 14.79 10.62 -12.28
CA ASP A 386 13.38 10.86 -12.58
C ASP A 386 12.72 9.50 -12.92
N SER A 387 11.53 9.24 -12.37
CA SER A 387 10.80 7.99 -12.62
C SER A 387 10.26 7.85 -14.05
N GLY A 388 10.40 8.87 -14.90
CA GLY A 388 9.97 8.81 -16.29
C GLY A 388 8.46 8.59 -16.38
N ASP A 389 8.04 7.55 -17.10
CA ASP A 389 6.65 7.10 -17.23
C ASP A 389 6.30 5.90 -16.34
N GLN A 390 7.18 5.51 -15.41
CA GLN A 390 7.03 4.30 -14.61
C GLN A 390 5.70 4.27 -13.84
N LEU A 391 5.25 5.40 -13.29
CA LEU A 391 4.00 5.45 -12.52
C LEU A 391 2.80 5.02 -13.37
N GLU A 392 2.68 5.53 -14.61
CA GLU A 392 1.62 5.13 -15.53
C GLU A 392 1.77 3.69 -16.03
N GLN A 393 3.00 3.24 -16.30
CA GLN A 393 3.25 1.85 -16.71
C GLN A 393 2.83 0.87 -15.59
N ILE A 394 3.11 1.21 -14.33
CA ILE A 394 2.75 0.39 -13.18
C ILE A 394 1.24 0.39 -12.96
N THR A 395 0.60 1.56 -12.95
CA THR A 395 -0.85 1.65 -12.71
C THR A 395 -1.66 1.01 -13.83
N SER A 396 -1.23 1.15 -15.10
CA SER A 396 -1.87 0.50 -16.24
C SER A 396 -1.74 -1.02 -16.19
N ALA A 397 -0.59 -1.55 -15.73
CA ALA A 397 -0.40 -2.98 -15.56
C ALA A 397 -1.19 -3.54 -14.35
N ALA A 398 -1.22 -2.81 -13.24
CA ALA A 398 -1.87 -3.25 -12.00
C ALA A 398 -3.40 -3.14 -12.06
N TYR A 399 -3.92 -2.04 -12.61
CA TYR A 399 -5.35 -1.74 -12.69
C TYR A 399 -5.77 -1.27 -14.08
N PRO A 400 -5.64 -2.10 -15.13
CA PRO A 400 -5.91 -1.71 -16.52
C PRO A 400 -7.34 -1.23 -16.77
N THR A 401 -8.32 -1.63 -15.95
CA THR A 401 -9.72 -1.18 -16.07
C THR A 401 -10.04 0.04 -15.21
N ASN A 402 -9.09 0.52 -14.40
CA ASN A 402 -9.22 1.70 -13.56
C ASN A 402 -8.02 2.66 -13.72
N PHE A 403 -7.25 2.49 -14.80
CA PHE A 403 -6.11 3.34 -15.13
C PHE A 403 -6.53 4.81 -15.19
N ASN A 404 -5.69 5.71 -14.65
CA ASN A 404 -5.94 7.15 -14.54
C ASN A 404 -7.38 7.49 -14.11
N SER A 405 -7.91 6.73 -13.14
CA SER A 405 -9.19 7.04 -12.51
C SER A 405 -9.08 8.27 -11.61
N ASN A 406 -10.16 9.05 -11.52
CA ASN A 406 -10.26 10.09 -10.51
C ASN A 406 -10.41 9.52 -9.09
N ASN A 407 -10.30 10.38 -8.08
CA ASN A 407 -10.42 10.04 -6.67
C ASN A 407 -11.85 10.17 -6.11
N SER A 408 -12.72 10.93 -6.77
CA SER A 408 -14.09 11.21 -6.31
C SER A 408 -15.18 10.28 -6.85
N ALA A 409 -14.82 9.21 -7.58
CA ALA A 409 -15.75 8.16 -7.98
C ALA A 409 -15.03 6.90 -8.44
N ASN A 410 -15.66 5.73 -8.24
CA ASN A 410 -15.29 4.51 -8.96
C ASN A 410 -15.97 4.45 -10.32
N GLY A 411 -15.41 3.65 -11.25
CA GLY A 411 -15.90 3.59 -12.64
C GLY A 411 -15.50 4.81 -13.48
N SER A 412 -14.47 5.54 -13.05
CA SER A 412 -13.93 6.74 -13.67
C SER A 412 -12.68 6.46 -14.52
N PHE A 413 -12.61 5.26 -15.10
CA PHE A 413 -11.52 4.84 -15.98
C PHE A 413 -11.12 5.96 -16.96
N ASP A 414 -9.82 6.25 -17.01
CA ASP A 414 -9.17 7.13 -17.99
C ASP A 414 -9.50 8.63 -17.87
N THR A 415 -10.27 9.02 -16.85
CA THR A 415 -10.76 10.41 -16.70
C THR A 415 -9.69 11.41 -16.26
N ARG A 416 -8.46 10.97 -15.97
CA ARG A 416 -7.31 11.84 -15.63
C ARG A 416 -6.20 11.85 -16.69
N SER A 417 -6.33 11.09 -17.77
CA SER A 417 -5.34 11.06 -18.85
C SER A 417 -5.25 12.37 -19.62
N ASP A 418 -6.36 13.11 -19.78
CA ASP A 418 -6.31 14.45 -20.38
C ASP A 418 -5.86 15.56 -19.42
N ASP A 419 -5.52 15.22 -18.18
CA ASP A 419 -5.04 16.15 -17.15
C ASP A 419 -3.63 15.75 -16.66
N LYS A 420 -3.46 15.36 -15.40
CA LYS A 420 -2.15 15.13 -14.76
C LYS A 420 -1.86 13.63 -14.50
N GLY A 421 -2.75 12.73 -14.94
CA GLY A 421 -2.52 11.28 -14.93
C GLY A 421 -2.53 10.68 -13.52
N PRO A 422 -1.45 10.00 -13.06
CA PRO A 422 -1.39 9.39 -11.73
C PRO A 422 -1.36 10.36 -10.55
N GLU A 423 -0.82 11.58 -10.74
CA GLU A 423 -0.72 12.65 -9.73
C GLU A 423 -0.02 12.21 -8.43
N PRO A 424 1.32 12.12 -8.44
CA PRO A 424 2.08 11.87 -7.23
C PRO A 424 2.03 13.12 -6.32
N GLU A 425 1.37 12.98 -5.19
CA GLU A 425 1.02 14.08 -4.26
C GLU A 425 1.92 14.09 -3.04
N ALA A 426 1.89 12.99 -2.29
CA ALA A 426 2.67 12.83 -1.08
C ALA A 426 4.01 12.13 -1.35
N VAL A 427 5.05 12.50 -0.62
CA VAL A 427 6.29 11.71 -0.55
C VAL A 427 6.90 11.74 0.84
N VAL A 428 7.35 10.57 1.30
CA VAL A 428 8.23 10.45 2.48
C VAL A 428 9.36 9.48 2.18
N VAL A 429 10.57 9.78 2.66
CA VAL A 429 11.76 8.95 2.52
C VAL A 429 12.22 8.51 3.89
N ALA A 430 12.47 7.22 4.07
CA ALA A 430 12.88 6.68 5.36
C ALA A 430 13.86 5.52 5.24
N ASP A 431 14.74 5.41 6.24
CA ASP A 431 15.57 4.23 6.43
C ASP A 431 14.78 3.12 7.11
N VAL A 432 14.64 1.99 6.41
CA VAL A 432 13.93 0.81 6.90
C VAL A 432 14.80 -0.43 6.71
N TYR A 433 15.04 -1.16 7.79
CA TYR A 433 15.84 -2.40 7.80
C TYR A 433 17.23 -2.27 7.11
N GLY A 434 17.84 -1.09 7.17
CA GLY A 434 19.17 -0.83 6.61
C GLY A 434 19.21 -0.44 5.13
N SER A 435 18.05 -0.15 4.52
CA SER A 435 17.95 0.43 3.17
C SER A 435 17.06 1.68 3.22
N THR A 436 17.27 2.62 2.31
CA THR A 436 16.50 3.86 2.24
C THR A 436 15.39 3.69 1.22
N TYR A 437 14.14 3.94 1.60
CA TYR A 437 12.96 3.79 0.75
C TYR A 437 12.22 5.11 0.59
N ALA A 438 11.74 5.39 -0.61
CA ALA A 438 10.77 6.44 -0.87
C ALA A 438 9.37 5.83 -1.01
N PHE A 439 8.38 6.44 -0.36
CA PHE A 439 6.97 6.09 -0.42
C PHE A 439 6.23 7.28 -1.03
N ILE A 440 5.58 7.06 -2.17
CA ILE A 440 4.91 8.12 -2.95
C ILE A 440 3.42 7.84 -2.99
N GLY A 441 2.60 8.77 -2.50
CA GLY A 441 1.14 8.71 -2.57
C GLY A 441 0.65 9.19 -3.94
N LEU A 442 -0.32 8.47 -4.52
CA LEU A 442 -0.97 8.88 -5.76
C LEU A 442 -2.38 9.36 -5.45
N GLU A 443 -2.63 10.65 -5.59
CA GLU A 443 -3.86 11.28 -5.10
C GLU A 443 -5.08 10.91 -5.95
N ARG A 444 -4.92 10.69 -7.26
CA ARG A 444 -6.04 10.26 -8.13
C ARG A 444 -6.39 8.79 -8.06
N ILE A 445 -5.62 7.93 -8.74
CA ILE A 445 -5.92 6.49 -8.79
C ILE A 445 -5.83 5.85 -7.40
N GLY A 446 -5.12 6.49 -6.47
CA GLY A 446 -4.91 6.03 -5.11
C GLY A 446 -3.67 5.16 -4.95
N GLY A 447 -3.33 4.87 -3.70
CA GLY A 447 -2.27 3.94 -3.34
C GLY A 447 -0.90 4.57 -3.18
N ILE A 448 0.06 3.71 -2.86
CA ILE A 448 1.42 4.04 -2.45
C ILE A 448 2.39 3.29 -3.36
N MET A 449 3.26 4.03 -4.04
CA MET A 449 4.39 3.50 -4.77
C MET A 449 5.62 3.43 -3.86
N VAL A 450 6.37 2.34 -3.94
CA VAL A 450 7.53 2.07 -3.08
C VAL A 450 8.76 1.89 -3.94
N TYR A 451 9.81 2.66 -3.66
CA TYR A 451 11.10 2.57 -4.33
C TYR A 451 12.22 2.43 -3.30
N ASP A 452 13.15 1.50 -3.53
CA ASP A 452 14.45 1.50 -2.86
C ASP A 452 15.30 2.59 -3.51
N VAL A 453 15.63 3.62 -2.73
CA VAL A 453 16.41 4.79 -3.13
C VAL A 453 17.78 4.83 -2.47
N SER A 454 18.24 3.69 -1.91
CA SER A 454 19.58 3.55 -1.31
C SER A 454 20.70 3.96 -2.28
N VAL A 455 20.43 3.90 -3.59
CA VAL A 455 21.24 4.51 -4.64
C VAL A 455 20.40 5.56 -5.37
N PRO A 456 20.48 6.86 -5.00
CA PRO A 456 19.63 7.93 -5.55
C PRO A 456 19.64 8.08 -7.08
N SER A 457 20.73 7.69 -7.73
CA SER A 457 20.88 7.75 -9.19
C SER A 457 20.31 6.54 -9.93
N ALA A 458 19.92 5.49 -9.20
CA ALA A 458 19.34 4.28 -9.75
C ALA A 458 18.32 3.64 -8.76
N PRO A 459 17.23 4.33 -8.41
CA PRO A 459 16.15 3.74 -7.64
C PRO A 459 15.59 2.45 -8.26
N VAL A 460 15.12 1.55 -7.41
CA VAL A 460 14.50 0.28 -7.81
C VAL A 460 13.06 0.24 -7.31
N PHE A 461 12.12 0.04 -8.23
CA PHE A 461 10.71 -0.15 -7.86
C PHE A 461 10.54 -1.45 -7.07
N VAL A 462 9.80 -1.37 -5.95
CA VAL A 462 9.58 -2.47 -5.01
C VAL A 462 8.15 -3.00 -5.13
N GLN A 463 7.18 -2.13 -4.89
CA GLN A 463 5.76 -2.50 -4.80
C GLN A 463 4.89 -1.29 -5.10
N TYR A 464 3.70 -1.56 -5.64
CA TYR A 464 2.58 -0.62 -5.63
C TYR A 464 1.44 -1.25 -4.84
N LEU A 465 0.97 -0.55 -3.80
CA LEU A 465 -0.12 -0.99 -2.94
C LEU A 465 -1.28 0.00 -3.07
N ASN A 466 -2.48 -0.49 -3.36
CA ASN A 466 -3.67 0.35 -3.40
C ASN A 466 -4.79 -0.30 -2.58
N ASN A 467 -5.17 0.36 -1.48
CA ASN A 467 -6.22 -0.11 -0.57
C ASN A 467 -7.63 0.26 -1.06
N ARG A 468 -7.76 0.94 -2.19
CA ARG A 468 -9.04 1.29 -2.81
C ARG A 468 -9.78 0.05 -3.29
N ASN A 469 -11.05 -0.08 -2.90
CA ASN A 469 -11.97 -1.05 -3.45
C ASN A 469 -12.72 -0.46 -4.65
N PHE A 470 -12.24 -0.75 -5.86
CA PHE A 470 -12.84 -0.26 -7.11
C PHE A 470 -14.27 -0.79 -7.41
N ALA A 471 -14.73 -1.83 -6.69
CA ALA A 471 -16.11 -2.31 -6.77
C ALA A 471 -17.05 -1.63 -5.76
N GLY A 472 -16.50 -0.85 -4.82
CA GLY A 472 -17.26 -0.11 -3.83
C GLY A 472 -17.89 1.17 -4.38
N ASP A 473 -18.78 1.75 -3.59
CA ASP A 473 -19.32 3.10 -3.78
C ASP A 473 -18.55 4.09 -2.91
N ALA A 474 -17.99 5.11 -3.55
CA ALA A 474 -17.17 6.15 -2.93
C ALA A 474 -18.00 7.01 -1.96
N ALA A 475 -19.17 7.50 -2.40
CA ALA A 475 -20.04 8.32 -1.58
C ALA A 475 -20.68 7.54 -0.41
N ALA A 476 -20.82 6.22 -0.55
CA ALA A 476 -21.27 5.35 0.53
C ALA A 476 -20.15 4.91 1.50
N GLY A 477 -18.88 5.32 1.26
CA GLY A 477 -17.73 4.96 2.09
C GLY A 477 -17.29 3.50 1.97
N THR A 478 -17.71 2.80 0.92
CA THR A 478 -17.37 1.37 0.70
C THR A 478 -16.23 1.17 -0.31
N ALA A 479 -15.76 2.28 -0.93
CA ALA A 479 -14.59 2.31 -1.80
C ALA A 479 -13.26 2.29 -1.05
N LEU A 480 -13.27 2.35 0.29
CA LEU A 480 -12.08 2.45 1.14
C LEU A 480 -11.31 3.77 0.87
N ASP A 481 -9.99 3.70 0.72
CA ASP A 481 -9.10 4.86 0.66
C ASP A 481 -9.14 5.57 -0.71
N LEU A 482 -9.29 6.90 -0.70
CA LEU A 482 -9.38 7.78 -1.87
C LEU A 482 -8.69 9.12 -1.57
N GLY A 483 -7.83 9.60 -2.48
CA GLY A 483 -7.11 10.86 -2.31
C GLY A 483 -6.02 10.84 -1.24
N PRO A 484 -4.99 9.96 -1.31
CA PRO A 484 -3.81 10.09 -0.46
C PRO A 484 -3.20 11.49 -0.54
N GLU A 485 -3.30 12.23 0.55
CA GLU A 485 -2.87 13.63 0.68
C GLU A 485 -1.48 13.73 1.34
N ASP A 486 -1.28 12.96 2.41
CA ASP A 486 -0.05 12.98 3.19
C ASP A 486 0.34 11.57 3.63
N ILE A 487 1.64 11.33 3.73
CA ILE A 487 2.20 10.08 4.20
C ILE A 487 3.22 10.37 5.30
N LYS A 488 2.98 9.81 6.49
CA LYS A 488 3.93 9.85 7.60
C LYS A 488 4.55 8.49 7.85
N PHE A 489 5.88 8.43 7.86
CA PHE A 489 6.62 7.27 8.35
C PHE A 489 6.75 7.29 9.88
N VAL A 490 6.54 6.13 10.50
CA VAL A 490 6.80 5.86 11.92
C VAL A 490 7.85 4.76 12.02
N SER A 491 8.97 5.08 12.67
CA SER A 491 10.09 4.15 12.84
C SER A 491 9.73 2.99 13.77
N ALA A 492 10.44 1.87 13.67
CA ALA A 492 10.29 0.74 14.60
C ALA A 492 10.50 1.15 16.07
N THR A 493 11.38 2.14 16.32
CA THR A 493 11.68 2.62 17.68
C THR A 493 10.55 3.47 18.26
N ASP A 494 9.86 4.21 17.39
CA ASP A 494 8.76 5.09 17.74
C ASP A 494 7.41 4.37 17.73
N SER A 495 7.32 3.22 17.05
CA SER A 495 6.10 2.43 16.94
C SER A 495 5.74 1.73 18.26
N PRO A 496 4.45 1.59 18.58
CA PRO A 496 4.00 0.91 19.80
C PRO A 496 4.18 -0.62 19.77
N ASP A 497 4.27 -1.23 18.58
CA ASP A 497 4.43 -2.68 18.40
C ASP A 497 5.86 -3.11 17.99
N GLY A 498 6.77 -2.14 17.86
CA GLY A 498 8.16 -2.38 17.47
C GLY A 498 8.37 -2.61 15.97
N MET A 499 7.34 -2.41 15.14
CA MET A 499 7.41 -2.55 13.69
C MET A 499 7.21 -1.19 13.01
N PRO A 500 8.02 -0.86 11.99
CA PRO A 500 7.84 0.38 11.23
C PRO A 500 6.52 0.34 10.44
N PHE A 501 5.83 1.47 10.37
CA PHE A 501 4.59 1.59 9.60
C PHE A 501 4.44 2.98 8.98
N LEU A 502 3.59 3.08 7.96
CA LEU A 502 3.14 4.34 7.36
C LEU A 502 1.76 4.71 7.89
N ILE A 503 1.49 6.00 7.99
CA ILE A 503 0.17 6.59 8.18
C ILE A 503 -0.14 7.37 6.91
N VAL A 504 -1.33 7.21 6.36
CA VAL A 504 -1.78 7.92 5.16
C VAL A 504 -3.08 8.64 5.46
N GLY A 505 -3.09 9.96 5.28
CA GLY A 505 -4.29 10.78 5.23
C GLY A 505 -4.92 10.68 3.85
N ASN A 506 -6.21 10.37 3.78
CA ASN A 506 -6.95 10.25 2.52
C ASN A 506 -8.12 11.26 2.53
N GLU A 507 -7.92 12.37 1.85
CA GLU A 507 -8.73 13.58 2.02
C GLU A 507 -10.14 13.44 1.43
N ILE A 508 -10.28 12.71 0.32
CA ILE A 508 -11.56 12.45 -0.35
C ILE A 508 -12.40 11.41 0.38
N SER A 509 -11.80 10.28 0.80
CA SER A 509 -12.53 9.28 1.60
C SER A 509 -12.71 9.69 3.06
N GLY A 510 -12.00 10.72 3.52
CA GLY A 510 -11.97 11.12 4.92
C GLY A 510 -11.46 10.00 5.83
N THR A 511 -10.48 9.23 5.34
CA THR A 511 -9.91 8.07 6.05
C THR A 511 -8.45 8.30 6.42
N VAL A 512 -8.05 7.78 7.58
CA VAL A 512 -6.65 7.66 7.98
C VAL A 512 -6.32 6.17 8.06
N SER A 513 -5.38 5.73 7.24
CA SER A 513 -4.99 4.32 7.11
C SER A 513 -3.55 4.09 7.55
N THR A 514 -3.30 2.96 8.19
CA THR A 514 -1.95 2.53 8.60
C THR A 514 -1.50 1.32 7.80
N PHE A 515 -0.20 1.27 7.49
CA PHE A 515 0.39 0.22 6.68
C PHE A 515 1.70 -0.27 7.30
N ARG A 516 1.80 -1.56 7.64
CA ARG A 516 3.02 -2.15 8.19
C ARG A 516 4.06 -2.27 7.10
N ILE A 517 5.33 -2.03 7.45
CA ILE A 517 6.47 -2.34 6.60
C ILE A 517 7.15 -3.58 7.17
N ASP A 518 6.91 -4.70 6.52
CA ASP A 518 7.50 -5.99 6.88
C ASP A 518 8.96 -6.04 6.41
N PRO A 519 9.85 -6.65 7.21
CA PRO A 519 11.24 -6.79 6.82
C PRO A 519 11.34 -7.61 5.53
N PRO A 520 12.42 -7.39 4.76
CA PRO A 520 12.73 -8.28 3.67
C PRO A 520 12.69 -9.73 4.13
N PRO A 521 12.09 -10.64 3.34
CA PRO A 521 12.14 -12.04 3.68
C PRO A 521 13.60 -12.49 3.76
N THR A 522 14.02 -12.98 4.93
CA THR A 522 15.35 -13.52 5.10
C THR A 522 15.38 -14.95 4.57
N PRO A 523 16.39 -15.36 3.77
CA PRO A 523 16.54 -16.76 3.39
C PRO A 523 16.59 -17.65 4.63
N GLU A 524 15.68 -18.62 4.69
CA GLU A 524 15.64 -19.64 5.73
C GLU A 524 16.39 -20.90 5.28
N ASP A 525 17.02 -21.58 6.23
CA ASP A 525 17.69 -22.86 6.00
C ASP A 525 16.66 -23.98 5.73
N ILE A 526 16.54 -24.40 4.47
CA ILE A 526 15.65 -25.49 4.03
C ILE A 526 16.24 -26.85 4.45
N ALA A 527 17.54 -27.04 4.22
CA ALA A 527 18.27 -28.23 4.63
C ALA A 527 19.76 -27.95 4.83
N VAL A 528 20.32 -28.37 5.96
CA VAL A 528 21.72 -28.11 6.33
C VAL A 528 22.43 -29.40 6.72
N TRP A 529 23.57 -29.67 6.09
CA TRP A 529 24.54 -30.68 6.52
C TRP A 529 25.70 -29.99 7.23
N THR A 530 25.63 -29.94 8.56
CA THR A 530 26.74 -29.49 9.41
C THR A 530 27.71 -30.63 9.69
N TYR A 531 27.28 -31.88 9.53
CA TYR A 531 28.02 -33.09 9.91
C TYR A 531 28.35 -33.15 11.41
N GLU A 532 27.62 -32.41 12.24
CA GLU A 532 27.83 -32.31 13.70
C GLU A 532 26.61 -32.71 14.53
N PRO A 533 26.53 -33.97 15.00
CA PRO A 533 27.35 -35.09 14.55
C PRO A 533 26.96 -35.51 13.12
N LEU A 534 27.78 -36.38 12.50
CA LEU A 534 27.44 -36.99 11.22
C LEU A 534 26.09 -37.72 11.36
N GLN A 535 25.11 -37.33 10.55
CA GLN A 535 23.82 -38.01 10.44
C GLN A 535 23.83 -38.96 9.24
N GLY A 536 23.23 -40.14 9.38
CA GLY A 536 23.19 -41.16 8.33
C GLY A 536 24.53 -41.90 8.15
N ALA A 537 24.69 -42.56 7.00
CA ALA A 537 25.92 -43.29 6.69
C ALA A 537 26.96 -42.35 6.07
N ALA A 538 28.25 -42.58 6.33
CA ALA A 538 29.32 -41.77 5.73
C ALA A 538 29.30 -41.77 4.19
N THR A 539 28.74 -42.81 3.55
CA THR A 539 28.58 -42.86 2.09
C THR A 539 27.36 -42.09 1.55
N ALA A 540 26.41 -41.76 2.43
CA ALA A 540 25.20 -41.01 2.11
C ALA A 540 24.70 -40.25 3.35
N PRO A 541 25.39 -39.16 3.77
CA PRO A 541 24.96 -38.39 4.93
C PRO A 541 23.57 -37.76 4.75
N THR A 542 22.81 -37.70 5.82
CA THR A 542 21.54 -36.95 5.87
C THR A 542 21.75 -35.59 6.51
N PRO A 543 20.89 -34.59 6.26
CA PRO A 543 21.07 -33.26 6.84
C PRO A 543 20.82 -33.28 8.36
N ASN A 544 21.43 -32.32 9.05
CA ASN A 544 21.26 -32.02 10.47
C ASN A 544 20.02 -31.14 10.74
N ILE A 545 19.66 -30.27 9.78
CA ILE A 545 18.47 -29.42 9.81
C ILE A 545 17.66 -29.70 8.54
N GLY A 546 16.34 -29.76 8.64
CA GLY A 546 15.45 -29.99 7.50
C GLY A 546 15.47 -31.44 7.00
N SER A 547 15.08 -31.63 5.73
CA SER A 547 15.00 -32.95 5.10
C SER A 547 15.71 -32.97 3.75
N GLY A 548 16.33 -34.10 3.41
CA GLY A 548 17.13 -34.19 2.20
C GLY A 548 17.99 -35.45 2.15
N SER A 549 18.76 -35.57 1.08
CA SER A 549 19.71 -36.68 0.90
C SER A 549 21.00 -36.20 0.26
N SER A 550 22.10 -36.91 0.50
CA SER A 550 23.35 -36.70 -0.20
C SER A 550 23.98 -38.03 -0.63
N ALA A 551 24.81 -38.00 -1.67
CA ALA A 551 25.45 -39.20 -2.21
C ALA A 551 26.77 -38.89 -2.92
N LEU A 552 27.65 -39.90 -2.99
CA LEU A 552 28.80 -39.87 -3.89
C LEU A 552 28.35 -40.14 -5.33
N VAL A 553 28.99 -39.48 -6.29
CA VAL A 553 28.76 -39.63 -7.72
C VAL A 553 30.03 -40.11 -8.41
N GLY A 554 29.89 -41.08 -9.31
CA GLY A 554 30.98 -41.55 -10.17
C GLY A 554 32.09 -42.26 -9.41
N SER A 555 33.34 -41.82 -9.61
CA SER A 555 34.56 -42.49 -9.10
C SER A 555 34.95 -42.09 -7.66
N MET A 556 34.14 -41.27 -6.98
CA MET A 556 34.40 -40.81 -5.62
C MET A 556 34.25 -41.97 -4.62
N THR A 557 35.27 -42.21 -3.78
CA THR A 557 35.25 -43.30 -2.78
C THR A 557 35.95 -42.90 -1.48
N GLY A 558 35.88 -43.77 -0.48
CA GLY A 558 36.54 -43.55 0.83
C GLY A 558 35.88 -42.46 1.67
N ALA A 559 34.55 -42.39 1.64
CA ALA A 559 33.82 -41.40 2.43
C ALA A 559 33.92 -41.70 3.93
N SER A 560 34.25 -40.69 4.72
CA SER A 560 34.42 -40.74 6.17
C SER A 560 34.11 -39.38 6.79
N THR A 561 34.32 -39.24 8.10
CA THR A 561 34.47 -37.94 8.75
C THR A 561 35.95 -37.57 8.81
N ALA A 562 36.26 -36.28 8.80
CA ALA A 562 37.58 -35.75 9.11
C ALA A 562 37.45 -34.39 9.79
N THR A 563 38.55 -33.80 10.28
CA THR A 563 38.51 -32.49 10.92
C THR A 563 37.91 -31.42 9.99
N GLY A 564 36.89 -30.74 10.50
CA GLY A 564 36.24 -29.58 9.89
C GLY A 564 37.09 -28.31 9.99
N SER A 565 36.46 -27.15 9.80
CA SER A 565 37.16 -25.85 9.95
C SER A 565 37.10 -25.30 11.36
N PHE A 566 38.24 -24.79 11.88
CA PHE A 566 38.29 -23.94 13.08
C PHE A 566 38.43 -22.44 12.74
N THR A 567 38.63 -22.08 11.46
CA THR A 567 38.87 -20.70 10.99
C THR A 567 38.31 -20.47 9.57
N GLY A 568 37.53 -19.40 9.39
CA GLY A 568 36.78 -19.08 8.17
C GLY A 568 35.42 -18.44 8.53
N CYS A 569 34.51 -18.26 7.57
CA CYS A 569 33.18 -17.66 7.81
C CYS A 569 32.26 -18.52 8.69
N ALA A 570 32.67 -19.75 9.03
CA ALA A 570 32.00 -20.61 9.99
C ALA A 570 32.60 -20.40 11.38
N GLN A 571 32.04 -19.46 12.15
CA GLN A 571 32.20 -19.43 13.60
C GLN A 571 31.03 -20.09 14.34
N THR A 572 30.28 -20.98 13.68
CA THR A 572 28.98 -21.40 14.22
C THR A 572 28.73 -22.90 14.40
N THR A 573 29.63 -23.83 14.07
CA THR A 573 29.69 -25.20 14.70
C THR A 573 30.71 -26.12 14.00
N GLY A 574 31.51 -26.86 14.77
CA GLY A 574 31.97 -28.19 14.34
C GLY A 574 33.46 -28.54 14.44
N THR A 575 33.73 -29.80 14.73
CA THR A 575 35.06 -30.46 14.74
C THR A 575 35.26 -31.42 13.57
N THR A 576 34.24 -31.63 12.74
CA THR A 576 34.07 -32.70 11.77
C THR A 576 33.41 -32.18 10.49
N ALA A 577 33.81 -32.76 9.37
CA ALA A 577 33.30 -32.47 8.03
C ALA A 577 33.18 -33.77 7.23
N TRP A 578 32.37 -33.77 6.18
CA TRP A 578 32.27 -34.91 5.29
C TRP A 578 33.50 -35.00 4.39
N ALA A 579 34.28 -36.06 4.57
CA ALA A 579 35.55 -36.24 3.90
C ALA A 579 35.47 -37.34 2.84
N ILE A 580 35.87 -37.01 1.62
CA ILE A 580 36.01 -37.95 0.52
C ILE A 580 37.48 -38.29 0.40
N GLY A 581 37.88 -39.44 0.96
CA GLY A 581 39.28 -39.87 1.05
C GLY A 581 39.93 -40.17 -0.30
N THR A 582 39.14 -40.50 -1.32
CA THR A 582 39.60 -40.65 -2.71
C THR A 582 38.70 -39.85 -3.64
N ALA A 583 39.01 -38.56 -3.76
CA ALA A 583 38.35 -37.63 -4.68
C ALA A 583 38.91 -37.79 -6.11
N ASN A 584 38.63 -38.94 -6.73
CA ASN A 584 39.08 -39.23 -8.09
C ASN A 584 38.15 -38.57 -9.12
N PRO A 585 38.64 -37.65 -9.97
CA PRO A 585 37.82 -37.00 -10.99
C PRO A 585 37.29 -37.96 -12.06
N GLY A 586 37.88 -39.16 -12.20
CA GLY A 586 37.58 -40.11 -13.26
C GLY A 586 38.26 -39.76 -14.58
N VAL A 587 37.83 -40.41 -15.66
CA VAL A 587 38.33 -40.17 -17.04
C VAL A 587 37.41 -39.28 -17.86
N THR A 588 36.17 -39.08 -17.40
CA THR A 588 35.15 -38.27 -18.08
C THR A 588 34.98 -36.97 -17.32
N ASN A 589 35.09 -35.84 -18.02
CA ASN A 589 34.83 -34.53 -17.46
C ASN A 589 33.44 -34.46 -16.80
N GLU A 590 33.32 -33.82 -15.64
CA GLU A 590 32.02 -33.55 -14.99
C GLU A 590 31.23 -34.83 -14.66
N SER A 591 31.91 -35.95 -14.35
CA SER A 591 31.28 -37.26 -14.11
C SER A 591 31.36 -37.80 -12.69
N SER A 592 32.23 -37.23 -11.85
CA SER A 592 32.50 -37.71 -10.50
C SER A 592 32.44 -36.55 -9.51
N GLY A 593 31.81 -36.74 -8.35
CA GLY A 593 31.59 -35.67 -7.38
C GLY A 593 30.66 -36.06 -6.24
N VAL A 594 29.93 -35.08 -5.74
CA VAL A 594 28.89 -35.25 -4.71
C VAL A 594 27.58 -34.67 -5.18
N GLU A 595 26.49 -35.21 -4.66
CA GLU A 595 25.12 -34.79 -4.92
C GLU A 595 24.39 -34.50 -3.61
N TYR A 596 23.53 -33.49 -3.63
CA TYR A 596 22.61 -33.14 -2.55
C TYR A 596 21.21 -32.90 -3.11
N ARG A 597 20.19 -33.29 -2.35
CA ARG A 597 18.77 -33.08 -2.70
C ARG A 597 17.97 -32.61 -1.50
N THR A 598 17.00 -31.76 -1.73
CA THR A 598 15.97 -31.37 -0.76
C THR A 598 14.69 -30.95 -1.48
N SER A 599 13.57 -30.89 -0.75
CA SER A 599 12.33 -30.30 -1.23
C SER A 599 12.37 -28.80 -0.99
N THR A 600 12.22 -28.00 -2.04
CA THR A 600 12.07 -26.55 -1.97
C THR A 600 10.59 -26.11 -1.97
N VAL A 601 9.66 -27.05 -1.76
CA VAL A 601 8.22 -26.75 -1.62
C VAL A 601 8.00 -25.72 -0.51
N GLY A 602 7.25 -24.67 -0.81
CA GLY A 602 7.01 -23.55 0.11
C GLY A 602 8.12 -22.50 0.14
N TYR A 603 9.16 -22.60 -0.71
CA TYR A 603 10.26 -21.64 -0.75
C TYR A 603 10.53 -21.10 -2.17
N SER A 604 10.99 -19.85 -2.26
CA SER A 604 11.57 -19.24 -3.47
C SER A 604 12.98 -18.73 -3.25
N ASP A 605 13.60 -18.21 -4.32
CA ASP A 605 14.94 -17.61 -4.30
C ASP A 605 15.97 -18.56 -3.70
N ILE A 606 15.93 -19.79 -4.24
CA ILE A 606 16.71 -20.90 -3.72
C ILE A 606 18.20 -20.61 -3.90
N THR A 607 18.95 -20.71 -2.82
CA THR A 607 20.41 -20.65 -2.81
C THR A 607 20.99 -21.96 -2.30
N PHE A 608 22.18 -22.30 -2.81
CA PHE A 608 22.97 -23.44 -2.35
C PHE A 608 24.35 -22.96 -1.95
N SER A 609 24.71 -23.14 -0.68
CA SER A 609 26.03 -22.78 -0.18
C SER A 609 26.75 -23.97 0.42
N TYR A 610 28.08 -23.95 0.38
CA TYR A 610 28.91 -24.98 0.98
C TYR A 610 30.33 -24.49 1.27
N ASP A 611 30.88 -24.94 2.39
CA ASP A 611 32.30 -24.80 2.71
C ASP A 611 33.05 -25.99 2.12
N HIS A 612 34.12 -25.70 1.37
CA HIS A 612 34.88 -26.75 0.67
C HIS A 612 36.39 -26.60 0.84
N ARG A 613 37.01 -27.70 1.23
CA ARG A 613 38.46 -27.87 1.33
C ARG A 613 38.94 -28.95 0.37
N ILE A 614 40.00 -28.64 -0.37
CA ILE A 614 40.63 -29.53 -1.34
C ILE A 614 42.09 -29.75 -0.96
N SER A 615 42.58 -30.98 -1.00
CA SER A 615 44.02 -31.26 -0.81
C SER A 615 44.85 -30.82 -2.02
N ASN A 616 46.16 -30.70 -1.82
CA ASN A 616 47.11 -30.25 -2.84
C ASN A 616 47.00 -30.99 -4.18
N THR A 617 46.78 -32.31 -4.13
CA THR A 617 46.68 -33.17 -5.31
C THR A 617 45.26 -33.32 -5.86
N GLY A 618 44.25 -32.81 -5.16
CA GLY A 618 42.85 -32.90 -5.58
C GLY A 618 42.56 -32.02 -6.80
N THR A 619 41.51 -32.38 -7.54
CA THR A 619 41.04 -31.59 -8.68
C THR A 619 40.54 -30.23 -8.20
N ARG A 620 41.01 -29.17 -8.86
CA ARG A 620 40.77 -27.77 -8.45
C ARG A 620 39.44 -27.17 -8.93
N THR A 621 38.97 -27.62 -10.08
CA THR A 621 37.81 -27.07 -10.79
C THR A 621 36.60 -27.96 -10.60
N ALA A 622 35.43 -27.36 -10.38
CA ALA A 622 34.17 -28.07 -10.22
C ALA A 622 33.03 -27.44 -11.02
N ARG A 623 32.18 -28.29 -11.58
CA ARG A 623 30.91 -27.95 -12.24
C ARG A 623 29.78 -28.06 -11.22
N ILE A 624 28.89 -27.07 -11.24
CA ILE A 624 27.60 -27.16 -10.58
C ILE A 624 26.57 -27.68 -11.59
N GLN A 625 25.85 -28.73 -11.22
CA GLN A 625 24.64 -29.15 -11.94
C GLN A 625 23.43 -29.05 -11.02
N TYR A 626 22.25 -28.88 -11.60
CA TYR A 626 20.98 -28.98 -10.90
C TYR A 626 20.00 -29.91 -11.61
N THR A 627 18.99 -30.35 -10.88
CA THR A 627 17.86 -31.11 -11.40
C THR A 627 16.56 -30.50 -10.91
N LEU A 628 15.54 -30.48 -11.78
CA LEU A 628 14.19 -30.01 -11.46
C LEU A 628 13.19 -31.16 -11.36
N ASP A 629 13.56 -32.36 -11.81
CA ASP A 629 12.71 -33.56 -11.87
C ASP A 629 13.31 -34.73 -11.06
N GLY A 630 14.45 -34.51 -10.42
CA GLY A 630 15.20 -35.52 -9.67
C GLY A 630 15.95 -36.55 -10.54
N ALA A 631 15.91 -36.43 -11.86
CA ALA A 631 16.45 -37.42 -12.81
C ALA A 631 17.40 -36.79 -13.85
N SER A 632 16.95 -35.72 -14.51
CA SER A 632 17.68 -34.99 -15.54
C SER A 632 18.56 -33.92 -14.92
N TRP A 633 19.84 -33.90 -15.28
CA TRP A 633 20.83 -32.97 -14.72
C TRP A 633 21.30 -31.95 -15.75
N THR A 634 21.22 -30.68 -15.39
CA THR A 634 21.58 -29.54 -16.24
C THR A 634 22.83 -28.86 -15.67
N ASN A 635 23.79 -28.56 -16.55
CA ASN A 635 24.96 -27.77 -16.18
C ASN A 635 24.56 -26.32 -15.91
N LEU A 636 24.87 -25.80 -14.73
CA LEU A 636 24.77 -24.38 -14.44
C LEU A 636 26.06 -23.68 -14.91
N THR A 637 25.90 -22.61 -15.67
CA THR A 637 27.00 -21.69 -16.02
C THR A 637 27.05 -20.62 -14.95
N LEU A 638 28.19 -20.53 -14.24
CA LEU A 638 28.37 -19.56 -13.18
C LEU A 638 28.97 -18.25 -13.71
N ASP A 639 28.56 -17.13 -13.16
CA ASP A 639 29.10 -15.79 -13.40
C ASP A 639 28.94 -14.91 -12.14
N GLY A 640 29.25 -13.62 -12.23
CA GLY A 640 29.15 -12.70 -11.09
C GLY A 640 27.72 -12.43 -10.60
N SER A 641 26.69 -12.85 -11.34
CA SER A 641 25.28 -12.67 -10.94
C SER A 641 24.75 -13.81 -10.09
N ASN A 642 25.26 -15.03 -10.28
CA ASN A 642 24.73 -16.24 -9.62
C ASN A 642 25.77 -16.98 -8.77
N TYR A 643 26.95 -16.41 -8.57
CA TYR A 643 28.02 -16.98 -7.78
C TYR A 643 28.69 -15.92 -6.90
N SER A 644 28.79 -16.23 -5.61
CA SER A 644 29.53 -15.40 -4.66
C SER A 644 30.41 -16.26 -3.76
N THR A 645 31.43 -15.62 -3.18
CA THR A 645 32.39 -16.25 -2.28
C THR A 645 32.57 -15.40 -1.04
N ALA A 646 32.69 -16.03 0.12
CA ALA A 646 32.92 -15.35 1.38
C ALA A 646 34.13 -15.95 2.12
N CYS A 647 34.78 -15.10 2.92
CA CYS A 647 36.00 -15.37 3.68
C CYS A 647 37.19 -15.85 2.83
N THR A 648 38.21 -14.97 2.74
CA THR A 648 39.44 -15.06 1.94
C THR A 648 39.22 -14.97 0.42
N ASN A 649 40.18 -14.36 -0.29
CA ASN A 649 40.21 -14.19 -1.75
C ASN A 649 40.39 -15.54 -2.49
N ARG A 650 39.49 -16.51 -2.28
CA ARG A 650 39.66 -17.91 -2.68
C ARG A 650 38.38 -18.41 -3.31
N GLY A 651 38.39 -18.51 -4.64
CA GLY A 651 37.18 -18.80 -5.39
C GLY A 651 37.04 -17.81 -6.54
N GLY A 652 37.36 -18.29 -7.72
CA GLY A 652 37.11 -17.60 -8.97
C GLY A 652 36.27 -18.48 -9.89
N LEU A 653 36.12 -18.02 -11.12
CA LEU A 653 35.42 -18.77 -12.14
C LEU A 653 36.38 -19.15 -13.27
N ASP A 654 36.27 -20.39 -13.75
CA ASP A 654 37.00 -20.92 -14.90
C ASP A 654 36.01 -21.33 -16.00
N GLY A 655 35.68 -20.39 -16.88
CA GLY A 655 34.73 -20.62 -17.98
C GLY A 655 33.37 -21.12 -17.48
N GLY A 656 32.84 -20.45 -16.45
CA GLY A 656 31.56 -20.77 -15.82
C GLY A 656 31.58 -21.96 -14.86
N ARG A 657 32.76 -22.41 -14.42
CA ARG A 657 32.97 -23.44 -13.38
C ARG A 657 33.53 -22.81 -12.12
N VAL A 658 33.29 -23.42 -10.97
CA VAL A 658 33.97 -23.05 -9.72
C VAL A 658 35.45 -23.36 -9.87
N ASP A 659 36.30 -22.37 -9.67
CA ASP A 659 37.74 -22.53 -9.53
C ASP A 659 38.11 -22.27 -8.07
N ALA A 660 38.48 -23.33 -7.36
CA ALA A 660 38.81 -23.26 -5.94
C ALA A 660 40.23 -22.73 -5.63
N SER A 661 40.94 -22.15 -6.60
CA SER A 661 42.33 -21.65 -6.43
C SER A 661 42.44 -20.25 -5.79
N ASP A 662 43.66 -19.95 -5.29
CA ASP A 662 44.11 -18.63 -4.82
C ASP A 662 44.74 -17.86 -5.99
N PRO A 663 44.35 -16.60 -6.27
CA PRO A 663 44.97 -15.75 -7.28
C PRO A 663 46.50 -15.53 -7.12
N ALA A 664 47.09 -15.77 -5.94
CA ALA A 664 48.44 -15.31 -5.61
C ALA A 664 49.60 -16.30 -5.83
N GLY A 665 49.38 -17.54 -6.31
CA GLY A 665 50.49 -18.48 -6.57
C GLY A 665 51.31 -18.90 -5.34
N THR A 666 50.73 -18.79 -4.14
CA THR A 666 51.40 -18.92 -2.82
C THR A 666 51.35 -20.33 -2.19
N ASN A 667 50.89 -21.38 -2.89
CA ASN A 667 50.82 -22.77 -2.37
C ASN A 667 49.98 -22.94 -1.06
N VAL A 668 48.70 -22.57 -1.07
CA VAL A 668 47.77 -22.73 0.08
C VAL A 668 46.58 -23.67 -0.18
N SER A 669 46.72 -24.62 -1.11
CA SER A 669 45.85 -25.81 -1.12
C SER A 669 45.92 -26.50 0.24
N ASP A 670 44.81 -27.05 0.74
CA ASP A 670 44.58 -27.37 2.17
C ASP A 670 44.05 -26.19 3.01
N SER A 671 42.99 -25.52 2.55
CA SER A 671 42.25 -24.51 3.32
C SER A 671 40.77 -24.52 2.95
N TRP A 672 39.94 -23.96 3.82
CA TRP A 672 38.48 -23.83 3.63
C TRP A 672 38.12 -22.53 2.91
N GLY A 673 37.06 -22.57 2.11
CA GLY A 673 36.42 -21.38 1.51
C GLY A 673 34.91 -21.61 1.34
N ARG A 674 34.12 -20.54 1.38
CA ARG A 674 32.66 -20.62 1.19
C ARG A 674 32.28 -20.28 -0.25
N ARG A 675 31.43 -21.10 -0.85
CA ARG A 675 30.78 -20.82 -2.14
C ARG A 675 29.29 -20.72 -1.93
N THR A 676 28.66 -19.73 -2.55
CA THR A 676 27.21 -19.58 -2.61
C THR A 676 26.80 -19.49 -4.07
N ILE A 677 25.82 -20.29 -4.45
CA ILE A 677 25.24 -20.35 -5.79
C ILE A 677 23.78 -19.91 -5.67
N ASP A 678 23.38 -18.95 -6.50
CA ASP A 678 22.00 -18.48 -6.58
C ASP A 678 21.25 -19.20 -7.72
N PHE A 679 20.11 -19.78 -7.40
CA PHE A 679 19.18 -20.43 -8.34
C PHE A 679 17.89 -19.63 -8.52
N SER A 680 17.76 -18.42 -7.99
CA SER A 680 16.58 -17.53 -8.10
C SER A 680 16.11 -17.36 -9.55
N ALA A 681 17.04 -17.23 -10.50
CA ALA A 681 16.74 -17.11 -11.94
C ALA A 681 16.36 -18.42 -12.64
N ILE A 682 16.42 -19.58 -11.95
CA ILE A 682 16.12 -20.89 -12.53
C ILE A 682 14.64 -21.23 -12.33
N ALA A 683 13.87 -21.07 -13.40
CA ALA A 683 12.46 -21.46 -13.42
C ALA A 683 12.28 -22.93 -13.01
N GLY A 684 11.45 -23.17 -12.00
CA GLY A 684 11.17 -24.49 -11.45
C GLY A 684 12.10 -24.94 -10.32
N ALA A 685 13.10 -24.14 -9.91
CA ALA A 685 13.84 -24.38 -8.67
C ALA A 685 12.99 -24.07 -7.42
N ASN A 686 12.17 -23.02 -7.49
CA ASN A 686 11.22 -22.64 -6.45
C ASN A 686 10.08 -23.66 -6.35
N ASN A 687 9.58 -23.88 -5.13
CA ASN A 687 8.43 -24.74 -4.86
C ASN A 687 8.53 -26.17 -5.45
N ASN A 688 9.70 -26.80 -5.39
CA ASN A 688 9.99 -28.05 -6.09
C ASN A 688 10.29 -29.23 -5.12
N PRO A 689 9.48 -30.30 -5.11
CA PRO A 689 9.66 -31.42 -4.19
C PRO A 689 10.88 -32.31 -4.51
N THR A 690 11.51 -32.12 -5.67
CA THR A 690 12.56 -33.00 -6.21
C THR A 690 13.85 -32.28 -6.59
N PHE A 691 14.02 -31.04 -6.12
CA PHE A 691 15.20 -30.24 -6.44
C PHE A 691 16.51 -30.88 -5.92
N GLY A 692 17.59 -30.71 -6.68
CA GLY A 692 18.89 -31.23 -6.28
C GLY A 692 20.04 -30.54 -7.01
N VAL A 693 21.21 -30.57 -6.37
CA VAL A 693 22.44 -29.93 -6.83
C VAL A 693 23.60 -30.93 -6.76
N ARG A 694 24.48 -30.91 -7.76
CA ARG A 694 25.74 -31.66 -7.77
C ARG A 694 26.93 -30.73 -7.83
N VAL A 695 28.01 -31.14 -7.17
CA VAL A 695 29.35 -30.55 -7.29
C VAL A 695 30.26 -31.61 -7.90
N LEU A 696 30.59 -31.45 -9.17
CA LEU A 696 31.31 -32.46 -9.97
C LEU A 696 32.70 -31.96 -10.36
N ALA A 697 33.70 -32.83 -10.26
CA ALA A 697 35.04 -32.51 -10.73
C ALA A 697 35.02 -32.18 -12.24
N ALA A 698 35.69 -31.09 -12.61
CA ALA A 698 35.70 -30.60 -13.98
C ALA A 698 37.13 -30.34 -14.49
N HIS A 699 37.32 -30.39 -15.79
CA HIS A 699 38.54 -30.00 -16.49
C HIS A 699 38.76 -28.50 -16.38
N TYR A 700 40.02 -28.12 -16.38
CA TYR A 700 40.44 -26.74 -16.49
C TYR A 700 40.21 -26.24 -17.92
N ALA A 701 39.44 -25.16 -18.10
CA ALA A 701 38.89 -24.73 -19.37
C ALA A 701 39.98 -24.45 -20.42
N ALA A 702 41.11 -23.87 -19.99
CA ALA A 702 42.21 -23.54 -20.89
C ALA A 702 42.90 -24.76 -21.51
N THR A 703 42.91 -25.90 -20.81
CA THR A 703 43.69 -27.08 -21.24
C THR A 703 42.88 -28.35 -21.45
N GLY A 704 41.62 -28.40 -21.00
CA GLY A 704 40.78 -29.59 -21.11
C GLY A 704 41.27 -30.78 -20.27
N GLU A 705 41.95 -30.51 -19.15
CA GLU A 705 42.56 -31.54 -18.30
C GLU A 705 42.18 -31.31 -16.82
N PHE A 706 42.06 -32.37 -16.02
CA PHE A 706 41.90 -32.23 -14.56
C PHE A 706 43.20 -31.73 -13.95
N ARG A 707 43.18 -30.53 -13.34
CA ARG A 707 44.37 -29.91 -12.74
C ARG A 707 44.38 -30.03 -11.22
N GLN A 708 45.59 -30.25 -10.68
CA GLN A 708 45.81 -30.24 -9.24
C GLN A 708 45.58 -28.84 -8.66
N ALA A 709 45.09 -28.79 -7.41
CA ALA A 709 44.80 -27.56 -6.70
C ALA A 709 46.06 -26.71 -6.44
N ASN A 710 47.19 -27.32 -6.10
CA ASN A 710 48.42 -26.60 -5.75
C ASN A 710 49.27 -26.21 -6.97
N ASN A 711 49.26 -27.03 -8.02
CA ASN A 711 50.06 -26.83 -9.22
C ASN A 711 49.21 -27.10 -10.46
N VAL A 712 48.77 -26.01 -11.08
CA VAL A 712 47.87 -26.02 -12.24
C VAL A 712 48.49 -26.61 -13.51
N SER A 713 49.81 -26.88 -13.51
CA SER A 713 50.48 -27.59 -14.61
C SER A 713 50.45 -29.12 -14.44
N SER A 714 50.07 -29.62 -13.27
CA SER A 714 50.03 -31.05 -12.96
C SER A 714 48.63 -31.63 -13.14
N LEU A 715 48.57 -32.86 -13.65
CA LEU A 715 47.32 -33.63 -13.74
C LEU A 715 46.88 -34.15 -12.36
N ALA A 716 45.62 -33.93 -12.01
CA ALA A 716 45.01 -34.52 -10.83
C ALA A 716 44.55 -35.94 -11.15
N THR A 717 45.05 -36.91 -10.38
CA THR A 717 44.64 -38.33 -10.50
C THR A 717 43.90 -38.83 -9.25
N ALA A 718 44.09 -38.16 -8.10
CA ALA A 718 43.40 -38.41 -6.84
C ALA A 718 43.73 -37.31 -5.81
N GLY A 719 42.88 -37.13 -4.82
CA GLY A 719 43.12 -36.25 -3.67
C GLY A 719 42.01 -36.41 -2.63
N THR A 720 41.85 -35.43 -1.75
CA THR A 720 40.73 -35.41 -0.79
C THR A 720 39.91 -34.15 -1.00
N TRP A 721 38.59 -34.32 -1.02
CA TRP A 721 37.61 -33.23 -0.90
C TRP A 721 36.96 -33.31 0.47
N ARG A 722 36.65 -32.15 1.07
CA ARG A 722 35.85 -32.08 2.30
C ARG A 722 34.79 -31.02 2.18
N PHE A 723 33.57 -31.38 2.56
CA PHE A 723 32.41 -30.49 2.58
C PHE A 723 31.97 -30.28 4.02
N ASP A 724 31.61 -29.04 4.32
CA ASP A 724 31.09 -28.62 5.61
C ASP A 724 30.03 -27.53 5.38
N ASN A 725 29.12 -27.34 6.34
CA ASN A 725 28.00 -26.37 6.27
C ASN A 725 27.34 -26.32 4.89
N VAL A 726 26.95 -27.48 4.35
CA VAL A 726 26.24 -27.52 3.07
C VAL A 726 24.80 -27.13 3.34
N THR A 727 24.32 -26.07 2.72
CA THR A 727 23.03 -25.47 3.00
C THR A 727 22.25 -25.23 1.72
N PHE A 728 21.02 -25.73 1.68
CA PHE A 728 19.97 -25.15 0.84
C PHE A 728 19.24 -24.13 1.69
N ALA A 729 19.10 -22.91 1.18
CA ALA A 729 18.28 -21.88 1.77
C ALA A 729 17.33 -21.29 0.73
N GLY A 730 16.27 -20.66 1.19
CA GLY A 730 15.32 -19.96 0.33
C GLY A 730 14.42 -19.05 1.15
N ILE A 731 13.77 -18.12 0.50
CA ILE A 731 12.75 -17.28 1.10
C ILE A 731 11.51 -18.15 1.31
N GLU A 732 11.04 -18.28 2.55
CA GLU A 732 9.76 -18.93 2.82
C GLU A 732 8.68 -18.14 2.09
N GLN A 733 8.00 -18.79 1.16
CA GLN A 733 6.81 -18.21 0.57
C GLN A 733 5.73 -18.32 1.62
N SER A 734 5.23 -17.17 2.07
CA SER A 734 3.94 -17.10 2.73
C SER A 734 2.91 -17.69 1.77
N MET A 735 2.66 -18.98 1.89
CA MET A 735 1.50 -19.63 1.32
C MET A 735 0.33 -18.92 1.98
N SER A 736 -0.30 -17.96 1.28
CA SER A 736 -1.32 -17.14 1.90
C SER A 736 -2.32 -18.03 2.61
N THR A 737 -2.39 -17.90 3.93
CA THR A 737 -3.27 -18.72 4.74
C THR A 737 -4.65 -18.17 4.58
N ALA A 738 -5.59 -19.02 4.17
CA ALA A 738 -7.01 -18.68 4.11
C ALA A 738 -7.41 -17.87 5.35
N MET A 739 -7.93 -16.66 5.16
CA MET A 739 -8.29 -15.76 6.25
C MET A 739 -9.78 -15.46 6.19
N ILE A 740 -10.41 -15.36 7.35
CA ILE A 740 -11.77 -14.83 7.51
C ILE A 740 -11.65 -13.62 8.44
N ALA A 741 -11.91 -12.42 7.90
CA ALA A 741 -11.90 -11.20 8.69
C ALA A 741 -13.03 -11.22 9.74
N THR A 742 -12.84 -10.46 10.81
CA THR A 742 -13.86 -10.31 11.85
C THR A 742 -15.15 -9.74 11.25
N PRO A 743 -16.29 -10.41 11.38
CA PRO A 743 -17.55 -9.93 10.79
C PRO A 743 -18.02 -8.63 11.45
N VAL A 744 -18.67 -7.76 10.67
CA VAL A 744 -19.14 -6.46 11.15
C VAL A 744 -20.65 -6.31 10.92
N PRO A 745 -21.49 -6.14 11.97
CA PRO A 745 -21.14 -6.23 13.39
C PRO A 745 -20.90 -7.68 13.86
N THR A 746 -20.18 -7.86 14.98
CA THR A 746 -19.95 -9.18 15.61
C THR A 746 -21.15 -9.71 16.41
N SER A 747 -22.23 -8.93 16.52
CA SER A 747 -23.46 -9.32 17.18
C SER A 747 -24.69 -8.67 16.55
N LEU A 748 -25.77 -9.44 16.41
CA LEU A 748 -27.10 -8.98 15.99
C LEU A 748 -28.10 -9.27 17.11
N THR A 749 -28.60 -8.21 17.73
CA THR A 749 -29.39 -8.31 18.97
C THR A 749 -30.84 -7.88 18.76
N GLY A 750 -31.76 -8.36 19.60
CA GLY A 750 -33.13 -7.83 19.65
C GLY A 750 -34.05 -8.28 18.52
N PHE A 751 -33.83 -9.45 17.92
CA PHE A 751 -34.82 -10.03 17.01
C PHE A 751 -36.14 -10.31 17.77
N SER A 752 -37.29 -9.99 17.18
CA SER A 752 -38.58 -10.30 17.77
C SER A 752 -39.63 -10.64 16.72
N THR A 753 -40.42 -11.68 16.98
CA THR A 753 -41.49 -12.10 16.07
C THR A 753 -42.59 -12.90 16.77
N PRO A 754 -43.85 -12.89 16.30
CA PRO A 754 -44.86 -13.85 16.73
C PRO A 754 -44.51 -15.29 16.30
N GLU A 755 -44.96 -16.27 17.08
CA GLU A 755 -44.81 -17.70 16.76
C GLU A 755 -45.30 -18.04 15.34
N GLY A 756 -44.42 -18.66 14.55
CA GLY A 756 -44.73 -19.10 13.18
C GLY A 756 -44.68 -18.00 12.12
N THR A 757 -44.13 -16.82 12.42
CA THR A 757 -43.83 -15.76 11.45
C THR A 757 -42.34 -15.38 11.57
N PRO A 758 -41.59 -15.22 10.47
CA PRO A 758 -40.21 -14.73 10.55
C PRO A 758 -40.11 -13.26 10.97
N SER A 759 -39.05 -12.89 11.69
CA SER A 759 -38.73 -11.51 12.05
C SER A 759 -38.28 -10.69 10.83
N ALA A 760 -38.17 -9.37 11.01
CA ALA A 760 -37.33 -8.56 10.13
C ALA A 760 -35.89 -9.08 10.15
N ALA A 761 -35.22 -9.06 8.99
CA ALA A 761 -33.83 -9.47 8.88
C ALA A 761 -32.90 -8.33 9.35
N GLN A 762 -31.77 -8.71 9.93
CA GLN A 762 -30.62 -7.84 10.19
C GLN A 762 -29.43 -8.35 9.38
N THR A 763 -28.38 -7.54 9.22
CA THR A 763 -27.24 -7.88 8.34
C THR A 763 -25.91 -7.77 9.05
N PHE A 764 -24.95 -8.59 8.64
CA PHE A 764 -23.53 -8.39 8.92
C PHE A 764 -22.70 -8.60 7.64
N ALA A 765 -21.59 -7.89 7.53
CA ALA A 765 -20.62 -8.02 6.45
C ALA A 765 -19.48 -8.95 6.85
N VAL A 766 -18.92 -9.67 5.86
CA VAL A 766 -17.78 -10.56 6.04
C VAL A 766 -16.89 -10.52 4.80
N THR A 767 -15.58 -10.43 5.02
CA THR A 767 -14.56 -10.59 3.99
C THR A 767 -13.69 -11.78 4.35
N ALA A 768 -13.29 -12.54 3.33
CA ALA A 768 -12.38 -13.67 3.45
C ALA A 768 -11.49 -13.72 2.21
N SER A 769 -10.23 -14.11 2.38
CA SER A 769 -9.24 -14.19 1.32
C SER A 769 -8.52 -15.52 1.35
N ASP A 770 -7.90 -15.86 0.22
CA ASP A 770 -7.02 -17.01 0.04
C ASP A 770 -7.66 -18.36 0.40
N LEU A 771 -8.98 -18.44 0.22
CA LEU A 771 -9.77 -19.62 0.53
C LEU A 771 -9.42 -20.75 -0.45
N THR A 772 -9.10 -21.92 0.11
CA THR A 772 -8.88 -23.17 -0.65
C THR A 772 -10.12 -24.06 -0.68
N ALA A 773 -11.18 -23.67 0.03
CA ALA A 773 -12.48 -24.32 0.12
C ALA A 773 -13.58 -23.26 0.36
N ASP A 774 -14.84 -23.62 0.12
CA ASP A 774 -15.99 -22.74 0.32
C ASP A 774 -16.03 -22.10 1.72
N LEU A 775 -16.48 -20.84 1.78
CA LEU A 775 -16.83 -20.17 3.04
C LEU A 775 -18.21 -20.62 3.49
N VAL A 776 -18.27 -21.34 4.61
CA VAL A 776 -19.49 -21.95 5.13
C VAL A 776 -20.03 -21.16 6.32
N PHE A 777 -21.28 -20.73 6.21
CA PHE A 777 -22.07 -20.13 7.27
C PHE A 777 -23.04 -21.16 7.83
N THR A 778 -23.18 -21.22 9.15
CA THR A 778 -24.19 -22.06 9.82
C THR A 778 -24.93 -21.24 10.87
N ALA A 779 -26.25 -21.14 10.73
CA ALA A 779 -27.11 -20.44 11.68
C ALA A 779 -27.42 -21.31 12.91
N PRO A 780 -27.57 -20.70 14.11
CA PRO A 780 -28.02 -21.41 15.29
C PRO A 780 -29.53 -21.72 15.22
N SER A 781 -30.00 -22.64 16.06
CA SER A 781 -31.41 -23.07 16.07
C SER A 781 -32.39 -21.90 16.19
N GLY A 782 -33.41 -21.87 15.32
CA GLY A 782 -34.42 -20.82 15.26
C GLY A 782 -34.03 -19.62 14.39
N PHE A 783 -32.80 -19.56 13.89
CA PHE A 783 -32.36 -18.54 12.94
C PHE A 783 -32.10 -19.15 11.56
N GLU A 784 -32.26 -18.31 10.54
CA GLU A 784 -31.94 -18.63 9.16
C GLU A 784 -31.27 -17.43 8.50
N LEU A 785 -30.45 -17.71 7.49
CA LEU A 785 -29.59 -16.75 6.83
C LEU A 785 -29.62 -16.91 5.30
N ARG A 786 -29.21 -15.86 4.60
CA ARG A 786 -28.93 -15.87 3.16
C ARG A 786 -27.93 -14.77 2.81
N GLU A 787 -27.39 -14.83 1.60
CA GLU A 787 -26.69 -13.68 1.03
C GLU A 787 -27.71 -12.58 0.66
N GLN A 788 -27.38 -11.33 0.93
CA GLN A 788 -28.30 -10.21 0.77
C GLN A 788 -28.85 -10.13 -0.65
N GLY A 789 -30.18 -10.21 -0.79
CA GLY A 789 -30.87 -10.16 -2.08
C GLY A 789 -30.74 -11.42 -2.95
N ILE A 790 -30.05 -12.48 -2.49
CA ILE A 790 -29.75 -13.68 -3.26
C ILE A 790 -30.28 -14.93 -2.53
N GLY A 791 -30.97 -15.80 -3.28
CA GLY A 791 -31.44 -17.09 -2.76
C GLY A 791 -32.58 -17.01 -1.73
N SER A 792 -32.90 -18.17 -1.14
CA SER A 792 -33.89 -18.32 -0.07
C SER A 792 -33.17 -18.43 1.27
N TYR A 793 -33.83 -18.02 2.36
CA TYR A 793 -33.30 -18.23 3.71
C TYR A 793 -33.13 -19.73 4.00
N ALA A 794 -32.01 -20.05 4.66
CA ALA A 794 -31.62 -21.42 5.01
C ALA A 794 -30.82 -21.42 6.32
N THR A 795 -30.67 -22.59 6.95
CA THR A 795 -29.84 -22.73 8.15
C THR A 795 -28.34 -22.81 7.85
N SER A 796 -27.96 -22.90 6.57
CA SER A 796 -26.57 -22.88 6.13
C SER A 796 -26.45 -22.25 4.74
N LEU A 797 -25.33 -21.58 4.49
CA LEU A 797 -24.98 -20.92 3.23
C LEU A 797 -23.51 -21.22 2.93
N ASN A 798 -23.20 -21.51 1.67
CA ASN A 798 -21.84 -21.70 1.20
C ASN A 798 -21.55 -20.64 0.11
N LEU A 799 -20.45 -19.93 0.26
CA LEU A 799 -19.95 -19.00 -0.76
C LEU A 799 -18.64 -19.52 -1.33
N THR A 800 -18.57 -19.64 -2.66
CA THR A 800 -17.42 -20.20 -3.38
C THR A 800 -16.54 -19.09 -3.94
N GLY A 801 -15.22 -19.17 -3.76
CA GLY A 801 -14.26 -18.22 -4.34
C GLY A 801 -13.00 -18.12 -3.49
N ALA A 802 -11.87 -17.81 -4.11
CA ALA A 802 -10.61 -17.59 -3.38
C ALA A 802 -10.69 -16.34 -2.48
N THR A 803 -11.42 -15.31 -2.92
CA THR A 803 -11.78 -14.14 -2.11
C THR A 803 -13.29 -14.03 -2.09
N VAL A 804 -13.86 -13.82 -0.91
CA VAL A 804 -15.30 -13.65 -0.69
C VAL A 804 -15.51 -12.34 0.07
N SER A 805 -16.34 -11.45 -0.47
CA SER A 805 -16.84 -10.25 0.22
C SER A 805 -18.36 -10.25 0.08
N ALA A 806 -19.07 -10.39 1.19
CA ALA A 806 -20.53 -10.56 1.16
C ALA A 806 -21.21 -9.93 2.39
N THR A 807 -22.45 -9.51 2.18
CA THR A 807 -23.38 -9.12 3.25
C THR A 807 -24.37 -10.25 3.48
N ILE A 808 -24.44 -10.73 4.71
CA ILE A 808 -25.31 -11.83 5.11
C ILE A 808 -26.53 -11.29 5.85
N GLU A 809 -27.73 -11.63 5.37
CA GLU A 809 -28.98 -11.37 6.07
C GLU A 809 -29.31 -12.52 7.01
N VAL A 810 -29.68 -12.21 8.25
CA VAL A 810 -30.10 -13.15 9.28
C VAL A 810 -31.47 -12.75 9.81
N ARG A 811 -32.37 -13.71 10.02
CA ARG A 811 -33.66 -13.48 10.69
C ARG A 811 -34.01 -14.62 11.66
N LEU A 812 -34.88 -14.32 12.62
CA LEU A 812 -35.43 -15.29 13.56
C LEU A 812 -36.74 -15.87 13.00
N ASP A 813 -36.83 -17.20 12.89
CA ASP A 813 -38.04 -17.95 12.52
C ASP A 813 -38.37 -19.02 13.59
N GLY A 814 -38.54 -18.55 14.83
CA GLY A 814 -38.86 -19.41 15.96
C GLY A 814 -40.28 -20.00 15.87
N THR A 815 -40.38 -21.33 15.94
CA THR A 815 -41.67 -22.04 15.91
C THR A 815 -42.29 -22.26 17.29
N THR A 816 -41.70 -21.71 18.36
CA THR A 816 -42.20 -21.85 19.73
C THR A 816 -41.91 -20.58 20.50
N ALA A 817 -42.85 -20.13 21.33
CA ALA A 817 -42.64 -18.96 22.16
C ALA A 817 -41.46 -19.17 23.14
N GLY A 818 -40.53 -18.21 23.19
CA GLY A 818 -39.33 -18.30 24.00
C GLY A 818 -38.19 -17.40 23.53
N THR A 819 -37.08 -17.44 24.27
CA THR A 819 -35.83 -16.74 23.91
C THR A 819 -34.94 -17.66 23.09
N TYR A 820 -34.35 -17.12 22.04
CA TYR A 820 -33.41 -17.78 21.15
C TYR A 820 -32.08 -17.06 21.22
N THR A 821 -31.01 -17.81 21.49
CA THR A 821 -29.63 -17.30 21.49
C THR A 821 -28.70 -18.31 20.80
N GLY A 822 -27.61 -17.82 20.24
CA GLY A 822 -26.59 -18.67 19.62
C GLY A 822 -25.71 -17.87 18.68
N ASN A 823 -24.77 -18.54 18.02
CA ASN A 823 -23.83 -17.90 17.11
C ASN A 823 -24.03 -18.40 15.69
N VAL A 824 -23.99 -17.50 14.70
CA VAL A 824 -23.64 -17.90 13.34
C VAL A 824 -22.17 -18.28 13.34
N THR A 825 -21.82 -19.48 12.88
CA THR A 825 -20.42 -19.89 12.70
C THR A 825 -20.00 -19.72 11.25
N ILE A 826 -18.82 -19.18 11.03
CA ILE A 826 -18.24 -18.91 9.71
C ILE A 826 -16.91 -19.66 9.62
N ALA A 827 -16.76 -20.56 8.66
CA ALA A 827 -15.58 -21.43 8.56
C ALA A 827 -15.19 -21.72 7.11
N SER A 828 -13.89 -21.89 6.88
CA SER A 828 -13.33 -22.47 5.66
C SER A 828 -12.08 -23.29 6.03
N THR A 829 -11.68 -24.23 5.18
CA THR A 829 -10.52 -25.09 5.43
C THR A 829 -9.25 -24.25 5.41
N GLY A 830 -8.44 -24.36 6.46
CA GLY A 830 -7.19 -23.61 6.58
C GLY A 830 -7.34 -22.20 7.18
N ALA A 831 -8.57 -21.74 7.46
CA ALA A 831 -8.85 -20.45 8.08
C ALA A 831 -9.29 -20.58 9.54
N THR A 832 -8.94 -19.58 10.36
CA THR A 832 -9.49 -19.44 11.73
C THR A 832 -10.97 -19.06 11.63
N GLY A 833 -11.84 -19.89 12.21
CA GLY A 833 -13.29 -19.67 12.17
C GLY A 833 -13.73 -18.43 12.97
N GLN A 834 -14.77 -17.76 12.48
CA GLN A 834 -15.36 -16.56 13.08
C GLN A 834 -16.81 -16.83 13.54
N THR A 835 -17.33 -15.96 14.40
CA THR A 835 -18.72 -16.04 14.87
C THR A 835 -19.42 -14.70 14.97
N VAL A 836 -20.73 -14.68 14.71
CA VAL A 836 -21.63 -13.55 14.99
C VAL A 836 -22.66 -13.97 16.03
N SER A 837 -22.72 -13.28 17.16
CA SER A 837 -23.66 -13.61 18.25
C SER A 837 -25.07 -13.11 17.94
N LEU A 838 -26.09 -13.93 18.20
CA LEU A 838 -27.50 -13.62 17.96
C LEU A 838 -28.33 -13.72 19.25
N ASP A 839 -29.28 -12.80 19.44
CA ASP A 839 -30.36 -12.95 20.42
C ASP A 839 -31.72 -12.46 19.92
N GLY A 840 -32.79 -13.15 20.34
CA GLY A 840 -34.14 -12.75 20.01
C GLY A 840 -35.22 -13.45 20.81
N THR A 841 -36.47 -13.01 20.60
CA THR A 841 -37.65 -13.53 21.30
C THR A 841 -38.77 -13.85 20.31
N THR A 842 -39.28 -15.08 20.41
CA THR A 842 -40.53 -15.45 19.76
C THR A 842 -41.66 -15.30 20.77
N ILE A 843 -42.68 -14.51 20.43
CA ILE A 843 -43.81 -14.20 21.31
C ILE A 843 -44.98 -15.11 20.95
N ALA A 844 -45.66 -15.68 21.96
CA ALA A 844 -46.83 -16.52 21.75
C ALA A 844 -47.90 -15.76 20.94
N ALA A 845 -48.53 -16.44 19.99
CA ALA A 845 -49.62 -15.85 19.22
C ALA A 845 -50.74 -15.35 20.17
N PRO A 846 -51.25 -14.12 19.99
CA PRO A 846 -52.33 -13.61 20.84
C PRO A 846 -53.57 -14.50 20.67
N VAL A 847 -54.04 -15.09 21.78
CA VAL A 847 -55.33 -15.79 21.82
C VAL A 847 -56.43 -14.71 21.71
N PRO A 848 -57.34 -14.77 20.72
CA PRO A 848 -58.43 -13.80 20.63
C PRO A 848 -59.30 -13.84 21.89
N GLY A 849 -59.29 -12.76 22.67
CA GLY A 849 -60.20 -12.59 23.81
C GLY A 849 -61.60 -12.18 23.35
N VAL A 850 -62.64 -12.83 23.88
CA VAL A 850 -64.04 -12.40 23.68
C VAL A 850 -64.30 -11.17 24.56
N LEU A 851 -64.58 -10.01 23.95
CA LEU A 851 -64.72 -8.74 24.68
C LEU A 851 -66.13 -8.49 25.28
N ALA A 852 -67.21 -9.10 24.76
CA ALA A 852 -68.52 -9.13 25.43
C ALA A 852 -69.45 -10.23 24.88
N VAL A 853 -70.35 -10.75 25.73
CA VAL A 853 -71.38 -11.75 25.36
C VAL A 853 -72.77 -11.32 25.88
N TRP A 854 -73.78 -11.34 25.01
CA TRP A 854 -75.20 -11.15 25.38
C TRP A 854 -75.96 -12.46 25.19
N THR A 855 -76.49 -13.02 26.29
CA THR A 855 -77.38 -14.18 26.25
C THR A 855 -78.76 -13.78 26.76
N TYR A 856 -79.79 -13.93 25.93
CA TYR A 856 -81.18 -13.69 26.31
C TYR A 856 -81.80 -14.98 26.89
N GLU A 857 -81.86 -15.06 28.21
CA GLU A 857 -82.71 -16.02 28.96
C GLU A 857 -83.55 -15.17 29.94
N PRO A 858 -84.82 -15.50 30.23
CA PRO A 858 -85.85 -14.50 30.56
C PRO A 858 -85.62 -13.77 31.91
N LEU A 859 -85.09 -12.54 31.76
CA LEU A 859 -85.18 -11.33 32.59
C LEU A 859 -85.59 -11.46 34.07
N GLN A 860 -84.62 -11.29 34.97
CA GLN A 860 -84.84 -10.63 36.27
C GLN A 860 -84.48 -9.13 36.13
N GLY A 861 -85.47 -8.27 35.90
CA GLY A 861 -85.29 -6.80 35.92
C GLY A 861 -86.06 -6.05 34.84
N ALA A 862 -86.56 -4.86 35.15
CA ALA A 862 -87.47 -4.08 34.31
C ALA A 862 -86.87 -3.69 32.94
N ALA A 863 -87.72 -3.77 31.91
CA ALA A 863 -87.34 -3.68 30.51
C ALA A 863 -87.20 -2.23 30.02
N THR A 864 -85.96 -1.72 29.92
CA THR A 864 -85.57 -0.66 28.94
C THR A 864 -84.06 -0.57 28.64
N THR A 865 -83.14 -1.25 29.36
CA THR A 865 -81.69 -1.27 29.05
C THR A 865 -80.97 -2.54 29.57
N PRO A 866 -80.68 -3.56 28.73
CA PRO A 866 -79.86 -4.69 29.14
C PRO A 866 -78.36 -4.37 29.14
N THR A 867 -77.65 -4.80 30.19
CA THR A 867 -76.18 -4.83 30.29
C THR A 867 -75.63 -6.21 29.87
N PRO A 868 -74.45 -6.31 29.24
CA PRO A 868 -73.85 -7.61 28.89
C PRO A 868 -73.52 -8.43 30.14
N ASN A 869 -73.55 -9.77 30.02
CA ASN A 869 -73.22 -10.68 31.12
C ASN A 869 -71.70 -10.85 31.33
N ILE A 870 -70.89 -10.46 30.33
CA ILE A 870 -69.43 -10.40 30.38
C ILE A 870 -68.99 -9.15 29.58
N GLY A 871 -68.09 -8.33 30.12
CA GLY A 871 -67.54 -7.10 29.48
C GLY A 871 -68.24 -5.80 29.89
N THR A 872 -67.76 -4.65 29.38
CA THR A 872 -68.31 -3.31 29.65
C THR A 872 -68.88 -2.69 28.37
N GLY A 873 -70.21 -2.69 28.21
CA GLY A 873 -70.92 -2.05 27.09
C GLY A 873 -72.37 -1.77 27.47
N SER A 874 -73.03 -0.81 26.80
CA SER A 874 -74.44 -0.47 27.04
C SER A 874 -75.28 -0.67 25.78
N SER A 875 -76.56 -0.99 25.97
CA SER A 875 -77.54 -1.10 24.87
C SER A 875 -78.81 -0.32 25.23
N ALA A 876 -79.44 0.30 24.24
CA ALA A 876 -80.67 1.08 24.40
C ALA A 876 -81.68 0.78 23.27
N ILE A 877 -82.96 0.81 23.58
CA ILE A 877 -84.05 0.66 22.59
C ILE A 877 -84.18 1.97 21.79
N VAL A 878 -84.18 1.88 20.46
CA VAL A 878 -84.47 3.01 19.56
C VAL A 878 -85.86 2.81 18.96
N GLY A 879 -86.78 3.75 19.18
CA GLY A 879 -88.15 3.73 18.64
C GLY A 879 -89.23 3.17 19.58
N SER A 880 -90.49 3.23 19.14
CA SER A 880 -91.69 3.05 19.96
C SER A 880 -92.20 1.59 20.04
N MET A 881 -91.53 0.72 20.80
CA MET A 881 -92.07 -0.61 21.11
C MET A 881 -92.40 -0.76 22.59
N THR A 882 -93.70 -0.82 22.91
CA THR A 882 -94.29 -1.17 24.21
C THR A 882 -95.09 -2.45 24.08
N GLY A 883 -94.76 -3.51 24.83
CA GLY A 883 -95.63 -4.69 25.01
C GLY A 883 -94.88 -6.00 25.22
N ALA A 884 -94.70 -6.39 26.49
CA ALA A 884 -94.22 -7.72 26.89
C ALA A 884 -95.39 -8.72 26.95
N GLY A 885 -95.26 -9.86 26.26
CA GLY A 885 -96.16 -11.01 26.39
C GLY A 885 -95.34 -12.27 26.63
N THR A 886 -95.51 -12.87 27.81
CA THR A 886 -94.85 -14.08 28.32
C THR A 886 -95.30 -15.36 27.60
N PRO A 887 -94.41 -16.34 27.35
CA PRO A 887 -94.78 -17.69 26.93
C PRO A 887 -94.93 -18.67 28.13
N PRO A 888 -95.80 -19.71 28.03
CA PRO A 888 -96.02 -20.71 29.07
C PRO A 888 -94.99 -21.86 29.08
N ALA A 889 -94.91 -22.53 30.24
CA ALA A 889 -93.87 -23.47 30.63
C ALA A 889 -94.16 -24.96 30.35
N ALA A 890 -93.03 -25.70 30.26
CA ALA A 890 -92.77 -27.15 30.40
C ALA A 890 -93.14 -28.07 29.21
N PRO A 891 -92.36 -29.15 28.90
CA PRO A 891 -91.54 -29.95 29.83
C PRO A 891 -90.17 -30.50 29.33
N ARG A 892 -89.44 -31.06 30.32
CA ARG A 892 -88.43 -32.15 30.40
C ARG A 892 -87.86 -32.89 29.15
N VAL A 893 -86.51 -32.97 29.15
CA VAL A 893 -85.59 -34.16 29.19
C VAL A 893 -85.44 -35.14 27.99
N ALA A 894 -84.16 -35.31 27.62
CA ALA A 894 -83.39 -36.50 27.18
C ALA A 894 -83.02 -36.74 25.69
N ARG A 895 -81.69 -36.72 25.49
CA ARG A 895 -80.79 -37.58 24.68
C ARG A 895 -81.02 -37.76 23.15
N SER A 896 -79.92 -37.46 22.43
CA SER A 896 -79.17 -38.31 21.47
C SER A 896 -78.99 -37.79 20.03
N ARG A 897 -77.72 -37.45 19.71
CA ARG A 897 -76.92 -37.81 18.50
C ARG A 897 -77.37 -37.29 17.09
N PRO A 898 -76.50 -37.32 16.03
CA PRO A 898 -75.94 -36.11 15.39
C PRO A 898 -76.10 -36.03 13.83
N VAL A 899 -75.26 -35.19 13.17
CA VAL A 899 -74.79 -35.19 11.74
C VAL A 899 -75.53 -34.22 10.78
N PRO A 900 -74.99 -33.73 9.62
CA PRO A 900 -73.73 -33.03 9.27
C PRO A 900 -73.92 -31.69 8.47
N ARG A 901 -72.80 -31.09 8.02
CA ARG A 901 -72.60 -29.92 7.13
C ARG A 901 -72.94 -30.14 5.63
N HIS A 902 -73.22 -29.06 4.87
CA HIS A 902 -72.67 -28.78 3.51
C HIS A 902 -73.09 -27.42 2.88
N GLY A 903 -72.11 -26.72 2.25
CA GLY A 903 -72.19 -25.87 1.01
C GLY A 903 -72.96 -24.53 1.03
N PRO A 904 -72.82 -23.59 0.04
CA PRO A 904 -72.39 -23.79 -1.38
C PRO A 904 -71.51 -22.69 -2.11
N TRP A 905 -70.85 -23.10 -3.23
CA TRP A 905 -70.69 -22.46 -4.61
C TRP A 905 -69.86 -21.15 -4.84
N ALA A 906 -69.15 -20.85 -5.96
CA ALA A 906 -68.85 -21.46 -7.28
C ALA A 906 -67.81 -20.65 -8.15
N ARG A 907 -66.94 -21.37 -8.92
CA ARG A 907 -66.45 -21.18 -10.36
C ARG A 907 -65.69 -19.90 -10.86
N PRO A 908 -65.02 -19.90 -12.05
CA PRO A 908 -64.11 -20.89 -12.72
C PRO A 908 -62.85 -20.27 -13.44
N ALA A 909 -62.02 -21.14 -14.03
CA ALA A 909 -60.74 -21.00 -14.79
C ALA A 909 -60.90 -20.46 -16.26
N PRO A 910 -59.94 -20.56 -17.24
CA PRO A 910 -58.56 -21.11 -17.26
C PRO A 910 -57.48 -20.40 -18.15
N GLU A 911 -56.26 -20.96 -18.11
CA GLU A 911 -55.34 -21.31 -19.24
C GLU A 911 -54.28 -20.37 -19.88
N GLN A 912 -53.09 -21.00 -20.00
CA GLN A 912 -52.10 -21.01 -21.11
C GLN A 912 -50.88 -20.06 -21.11
N ARG A 913 -49.73 -20.75 -21.27
CA ARG A 913 -48.35 -20.30 -21.48
C ARG A 913 -48.15 -19.83 -22.93
N THR A 914 -47.18 -18.95 -23.19
CA THR A 914 -45.91 -19.25 -23.93
C THR A 914 -45.11 -17.97 -24.27
N ASN A 915 -43.78 -18.08 -24.09
CA ASN A 915 -42.63 -17.56 -24.90
C ASN A 915 -42.51 -16.05 -25.21
N ARG A 916 -41.43 -15.40 -24.73
CA ARG A 916 -40.04 -15.26 -25.26
C ARG A 916 -39.85 -14.09 -26.24
N LEU A 917 -38.90 -13.22 -25.85
CA LEU A 917 -37.90 -12.47 -26.62
C LEU A 917 -38.37 -11.41 -27.63
N ALA A 918 -38.06 -10.15 -27.32
CA ALA A 918 -37.04 -9.35 -28.00
C ALA A 918 -36.54 -8.27 -27.04
#